data_AF-A0A7T1MHN6-F1
#
_entry.id   AF-A0A7T1MHN6-F1
#
_cell.length_a   1.000
_cell.length_b   1.000
_cell.length_c   1.000
_cell.angle_alpha   90.00
_cell.angle_beta   90.00
_cell.angle_gamma   90.00
#
_symmetry.space_group_name_H-M   'P 1'
#
loop_
_entity.id
_entity.type
_entity.pdbx_description
1 polymer ?
#
loop_
_entity_poly.entity_id
_entity_poly.type
_entity_poly.pdbx_seq_one_letter_code
_entity_poly.pdbx_strand_id
1 'polypeptide(L)'
;MDLPIDHFRLLGVSPASDAQTVLRTLDQRLDRVPDQGFTTETLQARARLLHESADLLSDGERRRTYEAELTALAGGPNAVPALDVPGSLEVAGLLLLLEAGQAQEAFELACRALQPPQAPALGSSREADLSLLAGLACRAAAEESRSRRHFEAAARQLQQGLQLLQRMGQLPDLRQRLVRDLDALSPFLVLDLLSRELTAVEKRGEGLELLEQLVQRRGGLEGDLDPSFSSAEFQMFFKQIRSFLTVQEQVDLFSRWAEAGSEAADFLSSIALTASGFAQRKPERIAAARERLQASGRSGIEPLLANLHLLLGEVDIALATFDAGAGPELRDWVEHQSREPLAQLCAYCRDWLANDVLPGYRDLESDPDLDAYFADRDVIAWVEREDRRSGRHYAPPAPEPLQPLAFGSSAGAASGAFTSLGSGGFDWSSPFSTSLTTAASLSGGGSGATATGNLPPLAPFPELGPYGEEEDDLEDEAEVPIRWRLPGLAWLNERVRGTEEPGLEPGGDGLAQRLRALRPPSWRPTTWPLSLRVAGVVALGVAAGLAAVALRPRAPQPPARGAVPLPVQPAPGAVTPRPGVVSTPASKPTSGAGAALSGAPTAAPPATAAAASLAPLTTADPTDAELRRLLESWLKAKADVLAGEPLPSGLDQIARSGPIERLNEERRDDVAAGENQKIVVDVEDISVVERSDGRLAVRARLRYRDERRDSSGRVVETTPPMTLRNVYVFGRDGERWRLAATRSGG
;
A
#
# COMPACT_ATOMS: atom_id res chain seq x y z
N MET A 1 42.79 -15.96 12.09
CA MET A 1 41.73 -14.97 11.82
C MET A 1 40.44 -15.53 12.37
N ASP A 2 39.62 -14.68 12.96
CA ASP A 2 38.50 -15.17 13.76
C ASP A 2 37.25 -15.28 12.88
N LEU A 3 36.83 -16.50 12.55
CA LEU A 3 35.57 -16.76 11.86
C LEU A 3 34.44 -16.89 12.89
N PRO A 4 33.26 -16.26 12.68
CA PRO A 4 32.13 -16.27 13.62
C PRO A 4 31.32 -17.58 13.54
N ILE A 5 32.00 -18.73 13.64
CA ILE A 5 31.45 -20.08 13.47
C ILE A 5 32.18 -21.09 14.37
N ASP A 6 31.45 -22.07 14.90
CA ASP A 6 31.99 -23.19 15.68
C ASP A 6 32.26 -24.43 14.81
N HIS A 7 33.04 -25.41 15.29
CA HIS A 7 33.38 -26.62 14.52
C HIS A 7 32.16 -27.47 14.15
N PHE A 8 31.07 -27.46 14.95
CA PHE A 8 29.86 -28.22 14.65
C PHE A 8 29.12 -27.59 13.46
N ARG A 9 28.92 -26.27 13.48
CA ARG A 9 28.35 -25.50 12.36
C ARG A 9 29.21 -25.55 11.11
N LEU A 10 30.53 -25.43 11.25
CA LEU A 10 31.47 -25.50 10.12
C LEU A 10 31.34 -26.83 9.37
N LEU A 11 31.12 -27.94 10.08
CA LEU A 11 30.82 -29.25 9.49
C LEU A 11 29.35 -29.45 9.09
N GLY A 12 28.41 -28.72 9.71
CA GLY A 12 26.97 -28.88 9.48
C GLY A 12 26.34 -30.00 10.33
N VAL A 13 26.92 -30.29 11.50
CA VAL A 13 26.46 -31.31 12.45
C VAL A 13 25.84 -30.67 13.70
N SER A 14 25.02 -31.43 14.43
CA SER A 14 24.52 -31.00 15.74
C SER A 14 25.58 -31.25 16.82
N PRO A 15 25.64 -30.44 17.90
CA PRO A 15 26.38 -30.80 19.12
C PRO A 15 25.95 -32.14 19.74
N ALA A 16 24.75 -32.64 19.41
CA ALA A 16 24.28 -33.97 19.82
C ALA A 16 24.69 -35.12 18.88
N SER A 17 25.33 -34.84 17.74
CA SER A 17 25.76 -35.88 16.77
C SER A 17 26.89 -36.74 17.33
N ASP A 18 26.86 -38.05 17.05
CA ASP A 18 27.92 -38.99 17.43
C ASP A 18 29.10 -38.96 16.43
N ALA A 19 30.23 -39.60 16.78
CA ALA A 19 31.42 -39.62 15.94
C ALA A 19 31.19 -40.31 14.57
N GLN A 20 30.33 -41.33 14.47
CA GLN A 20 30.02 -41.94 13.17
C GLN A 20 29.20 -41.00 12.28
N THR A 21 28.31 -40.18 12.87
CA THR A 21 27.62 -39.12 12.12
C THR A 21 28.58 -38.00 11.71
N VAL A 22 29.54 -37.60 12.55
CA VAL A 22 30.57 -36.61 12.18
C VAL A 22 31.36 -37.07 10.95
N LEU A 23 31.90 -38.28 10.96
CA LEU A 23 32.68 -38.83 9.84
C LEU A 23 31.83 -39.01 8.57
N ARG A 24 30.60 -39.50 8.70
CA ARG A 24 29.66 -39.63 7.58
C ARG A 24 29.28 -38.27 6.96
N THR A 25 29.16 -37.20 7.77
CA THR A 25 28.90 -35.84 7.27
C THR A 25 30.14 -35.20 6.65
N LEU A 26 31.34 -35.52 7.16
CA LEU A 26 32.61 -35.18 6.50
C LEU A 26 32.66 -35.77 5.09
N ASP A 27 32.50 -37.09 4.93
CA ASP A 27 32.53 -37.76 3.63
C ASP A 27 31.55 -37.11 2.64
N GLN A 28 30.30 -36.90 3.06
CA GLN A 28 29.26 -36.24 2.25
C GLN A 28 29.60 -34.80 1.83
N ARG A 29 30.49 -34.10 2.55
CA ARG A 29 30.95 -32.74 2.20
C ARG A 29 32.28 -32.72 1.44
N LEU A 30 33.05 -33.80 1.49
CA LEU A 30 34.18 -34.03 0.60
C LEU A 30 33.70 -34.43 -0.80
N ASP A 31 32.68 -35.29 -0.90
CA ASP A 31 32.00 -35.61 -2.18
C ASP A 31 31.35 -34.37 -2.81
N ARG A 32 30.76 -33.49 -1.98
CA ARG A 32 30.12 -32.23 -2.42
C ARG A 32 31.14 -31.09 -2.49
N VAL A 33 31.98 -31.14 -3.52
CA VAL A 33 32.94 -30.08 -3.88
C VAL A 33 32.20 -28.91 -4.55
N PRO A 34 32.43 -27.64 -4.15
CA PRO A 34 31.91 -26.47 -4.84
C PRO A 34 32.38 -26.36 -6.30
N ASP A 35 31.43 -26.28 -7.23
CA ASP A 35 31.65 -26.28 -8.69
C ASP A 35 31.78 -24.87 -9.32
N GLN A 36 31.64 -23.81 -8.53
CA GLN A 36 31.48 -22.44 -9.02
C GLN A 36 32.74 -21.77 -9.59
N GLY A 37 33.84 -22.52 -9.77
CA GLY A 37 35.09 -22.04 -10.38
C GLY A 37 36.21 -21.66 -9.39
N PHE A 38 36.11 -22.07 -8.12
CA PHE A 38 37.19 -21.89 -7.14
C PHE A 38 38.47 -22.63 -7.53
N THR A 39 39.64 -22.08 -7.19
CA THR A 39 40.91 -22.75 -7.45
C THR A 39 41.09 -24.04 -6.63
N THR A 40 41.85 -24.99 -7.18
CA THR A 40 42.19 -26.26 -6.51
C THR A 40 42.88 -26.05 -5.15
N GLU A 41 43.62 -24.95 -4.98
CA GLU A 41 44.24 -24.55 -3.72
C GLU A 41 43.18 -24.26 -2.64
N THR A 42 42.20 -23.42 -2.95
CA THR A 42 41.05 -23.12 -2.07
C THR A 42 40.21 -24.36 -1.78
N LEU A 43 40.00 -25.24 -2.76
CA LEU A 43 39.24 -26.49 -2.57
C LEU A 43 39.99 -27.50 -1.68
N GLN A 44 41.32 -27.61 -1.80
CA GLN A 44 42.14 -28.42 -0.89
C GLN A 44 42.19 -27.83 0.53
N ALA A 45 42.27 -26.50 0.65
CA ALA A 45 42.19 -25.81 1.94
C ALA A 45 40.82 -26.02 2.62
N ARG A 46 39.72 -26.06 1.86
CA ARG A 46 38.37 -26.40 2.36
C ARG A 46 38.31 -27.82 2.91
N ALA A 47 38.78 -28.80 2.13
CA ALA A 47 38.83 -30.20 2.56
C ALA A 47 39.65 -30.36 3.85
N ARG A 48 40.80 -29.66 3.93
CA ARG A 48 41.65 -29.65 5.13
C ARG A 48 40.92 -29.13 6.38
N LEU A 49 40.23 -27.98 6.30
CA LEU A 49 39.49 -27.42 7.44
C LEU A 49 38.33 -28.32 7.90
N LEU A 50 37.69 -29.03 6.97
CA LEU A 50 36.68 -30.05 7.28
C LEU A 50 37.30 -31.25 8.03
N HIS A 51 38.44 -31.77 7.57
CA HIS A 51 39.17 -32.84 8.28
C HIS A 51 39.63 -32.40 9.68
N GLU A 52 40.30 -31.25 9.81
CA GLU A 52 40.82 -30.75 11.09
C GLU A 52 39.69 -30.54 12.13
N SER A 53 38.49 -30.16 11.67
CA SER A 53 37.28 -30.07 12.50
C SER A 53 36.70 -31.45 12.85
N ALA A 54 36.67 -32.39 11.91
CA ALA A 54 36.09 -33.72 12.11
C ALA A 54 36.95 -34.58 13.03
N ASP A 55 38.27 -34.48 12.94
CA ASP A 55 39.23 -35.12 13.84
C ASP A 55 39.06 -34.61 15.28
N LEU A 56 38.76 -33.32 15.46
CA LEU A 56 38.49 -32.73 16.77
C LEU A 56 37.16 -33.21 17.37
N LEU A 57 36.10 -33.29 16.56
CA LEU A 57 34.76 -33.71 17.00
C LEU A 57 34.59 -35.24 17.12
N SER A 58 35.49 -36.03 16.54
CA SER A 58 35.51 -37.50 16.65
C SER A 58 36.36 -37.99 17.83
N ASP A 59 37.36 -37.22 18.26
CA ASP A 59 38.14 -37.48 19.47
C ASP A 59 37.32 -37.11 20.73
N GLY A 60 37.01 -38.13 21.53
CA GLY A 60 36.15 -37.98 22.71
C GLY A 60 36.73 -37.18 23.87
N GLU A 61 38.04 -36.91 23.96
CA GLU A 61 38.65 -36.03 24.97
C GLU A 61 38.76 -34.59 24.43
N ARG A 62 39.21 -34.42 23.19
CA ARG A 62 39.32 -33.10 22.53
C ARG A 62 37.95 -32.44 22.41
N ARG A 63 36.93 -33.20 21.99
CA ARG A 63 35.54 -32.72 21.91
C ARG A 63 34.99 -32.29 23.26
N ARG A 64 35.18 -33.06 24.34
CA ARG A 64 34.73 -32.68 25.69
C ARG A 64 35.38 -31.39 26.18
N THR A 65 36.67 -31.20 25.87
CA THR A 65 37.39 -29.95 26.15
C THR A 65 36.76 -28.77 25.39
N TYR A 66 36.55 -28.94 24.08
CA TYR A 66 35.96 -27.91 23.22
C TYR A 66 34.50 -27.58 23.58
N GLU A 67 33.67 -28.56 23.94
CA GLU A 67 32.31 -28.35 24.41
C GLU A 67 32.28 -27.54 25.72
N ALA A 68 33.24 -27.75 26.61
CA ALA A 68 33.38 -26.96 27.83
C ALA A 68 33.82 -25.51 27.55
N GLU A 69 34.76 -25.29 26.64
CA GLU A 69 35.18 -23.96 26.17
C GLU A 69 34.02 -23.20 25.51
N LEU A 70 33.29 -23.86 24.60
CA LEU A 70 32.12 -23.31 23.92
C LEU A 70 31.00 -22.94 24.91
N THR A 71 30.78 -23.77 25.94
CA THR A 71 29.81 -23.50 27.01
C THR A 71 30.25 -22.34 27.90
N ALA A 72 31.55 -22.22 28.20
CA ALA A 72 32.09 -21.10 28.97
C ALA A 72 31.98 -19.76 28.21
N LEU A 73 32.19 -19.78 26.89
CA LEU A 73 31.97 -18.62 26.01
C LEU A 73 30.50 -18.21 25.99
N ALA A 74 29.57 -19.16 25.82
CA ALA A 74 28.13 -18.91 25.71
C ALA A 74 27.48 -18.21 26.93
N GLY A 75 28.17 -18.16 28.08
CA GLY A 75 27.74 -17.38 29.25
C GLY A 75 27.97 -15.86 29.14
N GLY A 76 28.73 -15.39 28.13
CA GLY A 76 29.01 -13.98 27.92
C GLY A 76 27.96 -13.26 27.06
N PRO A 77 27.49 -12.05 27.42
CA PRO A 77 26.34 -11.37 26.78
C PRO A 77 26.59 -10.83 25.35
N ASN A 78 27.68 -11.25 24.68
CA ASN A 78 27.99 -10.91 23.29
C ASN A 78 29.01 -11.91 22.65
N ALA A 79 29.17 -13.10 23.22
CA ALA A 79 30.21 -14.05 22.80
C ALA A 79 29.72 -14.94 21.66
N VAL A 80 30.04 -14.55 20.42
CA VAL A 80 29.93 -15.43 19.25
C VAL A 80 31.10 -16.42 19.26
N PRO A 81 30.90 -17.72 19.01
CA PRO A 81 32.01 -18.66 18.84
C PRO A 81 32.95 -18.22 17.73
N ALA A 82 34.24 -18.13 18.05
CA ALA A 82 35.28 -17.69 17.13
C ALA A 82 36.26 -18.84 16.85
N LEU A 83 36.36 -19.25 15.59
CA LEU A 83 37.38 -20.20 15.14
C LEU A 83 38.57 -19.44 14.54
N ASP A 84 39.75 -19.57 15.16
CA ASP A 84 41.00 -19.03 14.60
C ASP A 84 41.47 -19.89 13.42
N VAL A 85 41.32 -19.35 12.21
CA VAL A 85 41.80 -19.97 10.97
C VAL A 85 43.11 -19.31 10.50
N PRO A 86 44.16 -20.07 10.16
CA PRO A 86 45.38 -19.53 9.58
C PRO A 86 45.10 -18.69 8.32
N GLY A 87 45.81 -17.57 8.12
CA GLY A 87 45.56 -16.67 6.99
C GLY A 87 45.76 -17.30 5.60
N SER A 88 46.49 -18.41 5.49
CA SER A 88 46.61 -19.23 4.27
C SER A 88 45.37 -20.08 3.96
N LEU A 89 44.44 -20.21 4.91
CA LEU A 89 43.18 -20.95 4.79
C LEU A 89 41.95 -20.01 4.83
N GLU A 90 42.16 -18.68 4.85
CA GLU A 90 41.13 -17.63 4.90
C GLU A 90 39.99 -17.87 3.90
N VAL A 91 40.32 -18.02 2.63
CA VAL A 91 39.33 -18.13 1.54
C VAL A 91 38.46 -19.37 1.71
N ALA A 92 39.07 -20.49 2.12
CA ALA A 92 38.37 -21.73 2.41
C ALA A 92 37.49 -21.63 3.68
N GLY A 93 37.96 -20.92 4.70
CA GLY A 93 37.19 -20.65 5.91
C GLY A 93 35.96 -19.79 5.65
N LEU A 94 36.10 -18.74 4.84
CA LEU A 94 34.99 -17.88 4.42
C LEU A 94 34.03 -18.60 3.43
N LEU A 95 34.53 -19.53 2.62
CA LEU A 95 33.69 -20.42 1.81
C LEU A 95 32.87 -21.38 2.69
N LEU A 96 33.46 -21.96 3.74
CA LEU A 96 32.74 -22.77 4.72
C LEU A 96 31.71 -21.97 5.53
N LEU A 97 31.99 -20.69 5.81
CA LEU A 97 31.05 -19.75 6.45
C LEU A 97 29.84 -19.47 5.55
N LEU A 98 30.05 -19.31 4.23
CA LEU A 98 28.99 -19.22 3.23
C LEU A 98 28.17 -20.52 3.13
N GLU A 99 28.83 -21.69 3.09
CA GLU A 99 28.16 -23.00 3.09
C GLU A 99 27.33 -23.27 4.36
N ALA A 100 27.72 -22.68 5.50
CA ALA A 100 26.96 -22.72 6.74
C ALA A 100 25.77 -21.72 6.79
N GLY A 101 25.55 -20.95 5.71
CA GLY A 101 24.45 -19.99 5.60
C GLY A 101 24.74 -18.60 6.18
N GLN A 102 25.94 -18.34 6.71
CA GLN A 102 26.34 -17.03 7.25
C GLN A 102 26.86 -16.12 6.11
N ALA A 103 25.97 -15.87 5.14
CA ALA A 103 26.29 -15.22 3.88
C ALA A 103 26.66 -13.74 4.03
N GLN A 104 26.01 -13.01 4.95
CA GLN A 104 26.31 -11.60 5.21
C GLN A 104 27.72 -11.44 5.81
N GLU A 105 28.06 -12.27 6.79
CA GLU A 105 29.38 -12.28 7.43
C GLU A 105 30.47 -12.70 6.43
N ALA A 106 30.23 -13.72 5.60
CA ALA A 106 31.13 -14.11 4.53
C ALA A 106 31.36 -12.98 3.50
N PHE A 107 30.29 -12.26 3.12
CA PHE A 107 30.38 -11.11 2.21
C PHE A 107 31.18 -9.95 2.83
N GLU A 108 30.91 -9.59 4.08
CA GLU A 108 31.63 -8.52 4.76
C GLU A 108 33.11 -8.84 4.97
N LEU A 109 33.43 -10.07 5.39
CA LEU A 109 34.83 -10.49 5.60
C LEU A 109 35.59 -10.58 4.27
N ALA A 110 34.98 -11.11 3.19
CA ALA A 110 35.60 -11.09 1.86
C ALA A 110 35.81 -9.65 1.33
N CYS A 111 34.85 -8.74 1.57
CA CYS A 111 35.01 -7.31 1.26
C CYS A 111 36.19 -6.66 2.02
N ARG A 112 36.45 -7.07 3.27
CA ARG A 112 37.59 -6.58 4.07
C ARG A 112 38.91 -7.18 3.61
N ALA A 113 38.94 -8.48 3.30
CA ALA A 113 40.13 -9.18 2.78
C ALA A 113 40.60 -8.64 1.41
N LEU A 114 39.67 -8.13 0.60
CA LEU A 114 39.96 -7.45 -0.67
C LEU A 114 40.42 -5.98 -0.51
N GLN A 115 40.50 -5.44 0.72
CA GLN A 115 40.89 -4.04 0.99
C GLN A 115 42.25 -3.93 1.71
N PRO A 116 42.97 -2.80 1.56
CA PRO A 116 44.20 -2.55 2.31
C PRO A 116 43.91 -2.56 3.83
N PRO A 117 44.80 -3.15 4.67
CA PRO A 117 46.15 -3.61 4.35
C PRO A 117 46.26 -5.09 3.93
N GLN A 118 45.15 -5.84 3.89
CA GLN A 118 45.16 -7.30 3.65
C GLN A 118 44.93 -7.71 2.18
N ALA A 119 44.66 -6.73 1.32
CA ALA A 119 44.41 -6.89 -0.11
C ALA A 119 45.40 -7.86 -0.80
N PRO A 120 44.91 -8.85 -1.56
CA PRO A 120 45.76 -9.74 -2.35
C PRO A 120 46.46 -8.99 -3.49
N ALA A 121 47.49 -9.62 -4.06
CA ALA A 121 48.13 -9.10 -5.26
C ALA A 121 47.18 -9.18 -6.47
N LEU A 122 47.18 -8.14 -7.31
CA LEU A 122 46.39 -8.10 -8.54
C LEU A 122 46.81 -9.24 -9.48
N GLY A 123 45.84 -9.99 -9.98
CA GLY A 123 46.01 -11.19 -10.82
C GLY A 123 46.28 -12.49 -10.05
N SER A 124 46.09 -12.54 -8.72
CA SER A 124 46.39 -13.74 -7.91
C SER A 124 45.20 -14.70 -7.72
N SER A 125 45.47 -15.97 -7.40
CA SER A 125 44.45 -16.97 -7.04
C SER A 125 43.57 -16.49 -5.88
N ARG A 126 44.19 -15.98 -4.81
CA ARG A 126 43.49 -15.41 -3.65
C ARG A 126 42.59 -14.23 -4.01
N GLU A 127 42.98 -13.37 -4.96
CA GLU A 127 42.11 -12.29 -5.44
C GLU A 127 40.91 -12.82 -6.23
N ALA A 128 41.14 -13.76 -7.14
CA ALA A 128 40.09 -14.35 -7.97
C ALA A 128 39.06 -15.10 -7.11
N ASP A 129 39.51 -15.96 -6.20
CA ASP A 129 38.63 -16.72 -5.31
C ASP A 129 37.91 -15.83 -4.28
N LEU A 130 38.57 -14.80 -3.71
CA LEU A 130 37.88 -13.84 -2.83
C LEU A 130 36.84 -13.01 -3.59
N SER A 131 37.12 -12.65 -4.85
CA SER A 131 36.15 -11.92 -5.69
C SER A 131 34.94 -12.80 -6.04
N LEU A 132 35.18 -14.07 -6.38
CA LEU A 132 34.13 -15.07 -6.60
C LEU A 132 33.28 -15.27 -5.35
N LEU A 133 33.94 -15.49 -4.21
CA LEU A 133 33.30 -15.67 -2.91
C LEU A 133 32.46 -14.46 -2.50
N ALA A 134 33.00 -13.24 -2.63
CA ALA A 134 32.25 -12.02 -2.31
C ALA A 134 31.02 -11.87 -3.23
N GLY A 135 31.13 -12.18 -4.51
CA GLY A 135 30.00 -12.16 -5.44
C GLY A 135 28.93 -13.21 -5.11
N LEU A 136 29.32 -14.43 -4.73
CA LEU A 136 28.39 -15.49 -4.33
C LEU A 136 27.71 -15.20 -2.97
N ALA A 137 28.49 -14.75 -1.99
CA ALA A 137 28.00 -14.39 -0.66
C ALA A 137 27.04 -13.19 -0.72
N CYS A 138 27.33 -12.20 -1.56
CA CYS A 138 26.43 -11.08 -1.85
C CYS A 138 25.04 -11.56 -2.33
N ARG A 139 24.98 -12.50 -3.28
CA ARG A 139 23.71 -13.06 -3.78
C ARG A 139 22.94 -13.80 -2.68
N ALA A 140 23.63 -14.61 -1.87
CA ALA A 140 23.01 -15.36 -0.80
C ALA A 140 22.46 -14.44 0.31
N ALA A 141 23.23 -13.44 0.74
CA ALA A 141 22.80 -12.44 1.73
C ALA A 141 21.62 -11.58 1.21
N ALA A 142 21.61 -11.28 -0.09
CA ALA A 142 20.52 -10.54 -0.73
C ALA A 142 19.22 -11.35 -0.80
N GLU A 143 19.25 -12.63 -1.20
CA GLU A 143 18.03 -13.46 -1.20
C GLU A 143 17.56 -13.80 0.22
N GLU A 144 18.47 -13.96 1.21
CA GLU A 144 18.10 -14.07 2.63
C GLU A 144 17.33 -12.80 3.07
N SER A 145 17.87 -11.61 2.77
CA SER A 145 17.24 -10.33 3.09
C SER A 145 15.90 -10.15 2.35
N ARG A 146 15.81 -10.54 1.08
CA ARG A 146 14.59 -10.54 0.27
C ARG A 146 13.53 -11.51 0.80
N SER A 147 13.94 -12.67 1.32
CA SER A 147 13.03 -13.65 1.95
C SER A 147 12.37 -13.07 3.22
N ARG A 148 13.13 -12.27 3.99
CA ARG A 148 12.66 -11.50 5.15
C ARG A 148 11.95 -10.19 4.78
N ARG A 149 11.68 -9.93 3.50
CA ARG A 149 11.09 -8.69 2.96
C ARG A 149 11.91 -7.41 3.20
N HIS A 150 13.20 -7.52 3.53
CA HIS A 150 14.10 -6.38 3.73
C HIS A 150 14.67 -5.87 2.38
N PHE A 151 13.79 -5.38 1.49
CA PHE A 151 14.15 -5.07 0.10
C PHE A 151 15.23 -3.97 -0.03
N GLU A 152 15.20 -2.92 0.81
CA GLU A 152 16.25 -1.88 0.80
C GLU A 152 17.62 -2.46 1.20
N ALA A 153 17.67 -3.43 2.11
CA ALA A 153 18.92 -4.08 2.51
C ALA A 153 19.46 -4.99 1.39
N ALA A 154 18.60 -5.80 0.79
CA ALA A 154 18.93 -6.65 -0.36
C ALA A 154 19.47 -5.83 -1.55
N ALA A 155 18.81 -4.72 -1.88
CA ALA A 155 19.24 -3.84 -2.97
C ALA A 155 20.62 -3.24 -2.68
N ARG A 156 20.85 -2.78 -1.45
CA ARG A 156 22.12 -2.20 -1.01
C ARG A 156 23.26 -3.22 -1.03
N GLN A 157 23.00 -4.47 -0.62
CA GLN A 157 23.97 -5.58 -0.72
C GLN A 157 24.34 -5.84 -2.18
N LEU A 158 23.37 -6.02 -3.08
CA LEU A 158 23.59 -6.25 -4.51
C LEU A 158 24.37 -5.10 -5.16
N GLN A 159 24.03 -3.84 -4.85
CA GLN A 159 24.75 -2.65 -5.31
C GLN A 159 26.21 -2.62 -4.82
N GLN A 160 26.47 -2.98 -3.56
CA GLN A 160 27.83 -3.08 -3.02
C GLN A 160 28.65 -4.18 -3.71
N GLY A 161 28.06 -5.37 -3.92
CA GLY A 161 28.70 -6.47 -4.66
C GLY A 161 28.98 -6.11 -6.13
N LEU A 162 28.06 -5.40 -6.78
CA LEU A 162 28.26 -4.87 -8.13
C LEU A 162 29.42 -3.87 -8.18
N GLN A 163 29.48 -2.90 -7.26
CA GLN A 163 30.59 -1.94 -7.19
C GLN A 163 31.93 -2.61 -6.88
N LEU A 164 31.94 -3.66 -6.06
CA LEU A 164 33.14 -4.45 -5.77
C LEU A 164 33.63 -5.16 -7.04
N LEU A 165 32.80 -5.99 -7.68
CA LEU A 165 33.18 -6.71 -8.90
C LEU A 165 33.48 -5.78 -10.09
N GLN A 166 32.89 -4.59 -10.13
CA GLN A 166 33.27 -3.54 -11.08
C GLN A 166 34.72 -3.07 -10.87
N ARG A 167 35.15 -2.86 -9.61
CA ARG A 167 36.52 -2.45 -9.27
C ARG A 167 37.54 -3.55 -9.53
N MET A 168 37.19 -4.82 -9.26
CA MET A 168 38.07 -5.96 -9.52
C MET A 168 38.23 -6.26 -11.03
N GLY A 169 37.27 -5.83 -11.87
CA GLY A 169 37.30 -6.05 -13.32
C GLY A 169 37.01 -7.50 -13.78
N GLN A 170 36.78 -8.43 -12.84
CA GLN A 170 36.57 -9.85 -13.10
C GLN A 170 35.08 -10.26 -13.16
N LEU A 171 34.84 -11.52 -13.48
CA LEU A 171 33.56 -12.24 -13.33
C LEU A 171 32.34 -11.55 -13.98
N PRO A 172 32.37 -11.32 -15.31
CA PRO A 172 31.28 -10.63 -16.02
C PRO A 172 29.93 -11.34 -15.89
N ASP A 173 29.89 -12.67 -15.90
CA ASP A 173 28.65 -13.44 -15.78
C ASP A 173 28.03 -13.31 -14.38
N LEU A 174 28.86 -13.27 -13.33
CA LEU A 174 28.38 -13.07 -11.96
C LEU A 174 27.87 -11.64 -11.75
N ARG A 175 28.51 -10.65 -12.39
CA ARG A 175 28.00 -9.28 -12.45
C ARG A 175 26.66 -9.19 -13.18
N GLN A 176 26.48 -9.89 -14.31
CA GLN A 176 25.18 -9.94 -14.99
C GLN A 176 24.10 -10.60 -14.13
N ARG A 177 24.43 -11.66 -13.38
CA ARG A 177 23.52 -12.29 -12.40
C ARG A 177 23.10 -11.29 -11.32
N LEU A 178 24.05 -10.58 -10.69
CA LEU A 178 23.76 -9.54 -9.68
C LEU A 178 22.88 -8.40 -10.23
N VAL A 179 23.06 -7.99 -11.49
CA VAL A 179 22.17 -7.00 -12.13
C VAL A 179 20.75 -7.56 -12.25
N ARG A 180 20.57 -8.78 -12.77
CA ARG A 180 19.25 -9.42 -12.89
C ARG A 180 18.57 -9.63 -11.52
N ASP A 181 19.34 -9.98 -10.49
CA ASP A 181 18.82 -10.11 -9.12
C ASP A 181 18.29 -8.77 -8.58
N LEU A 182 18.95 -7.65 -8.93
CA LEU A 182 18.56 -6.29 -8.55
C LEU A 182 17.37 -5.78 -9.39
N ASP A 183 17.31 -6.11 -10.67
CA ASP A 183 16.16 -5.82 -11.54
C ASP A 183 14.90 -6.54 -11.03
N ALA A 184 15.00 -7.85 -10.74
CA ALA A 184 13.93 -8.66 -10.14
C ALA A 184 13.61 -8.29 -8.68
N LEU A 185 14.31 -7.32 -8.09
CA LEU A 185 14.05 -6.72 -6.79
C LEU A 185 13.35 -5.34 -6.90
N SER A 186 13.56 -4.63 -8.01
CA SER A 186 13.16 -3.23 -8.18
C SER A 186 11.66 -2.95 -7.98
N PRO A 187 10.69 -3.74 -8.51
CA PRO A 187 9.27 -3.51 -8.24
C PRO A 187 8.91 -3.62 -6.75
N PHE A 188 9.57 -4.51 -6.02
CA PHE A 188 9.37 -4.69 -4.57
C PHE A 188 10.00 -3.56 -3.76
N LEU A 189 11.17 -3.06 -4.19
CA LEU A 189 11.81 -1.89 -3.58
C LEU A 189 10.97 -0.62 -3.76
N VAL A 190 10.37 -0.41 -4.94
CA VAL A 190 9.45 0.71 -5.19
C VAL A 190 8.21 0.63 -4.31
N LEU A 191 7.59 -0.55 -4.19
CA LEU A 191 6.46 -0.77 -3.27
C LEU A 191 6.84 -0.49 -1.82
N ASP A 192 8.00 -0.96 -1.35
CA ASP A 192 8.49 -0.70 0.00
C ASP A 192 8.70 0.80 0.26
N LEU A 193 9.50 1.47 -0.58
CA LEU A 193 9.83 2.89 -0.46
C LEU A 193 8.59 3.79 -0.52
N LEU A 194 7.66 3.53 -1.45
CA LEU A 194 6.43 4.31 -1.59
C LEU A 194 5.35 3.92 -0.58
N SER A 195 5.46 2.78 0.12
CA SER A 195 4.58 2.47 1.27
C SER A 195 4.91 3.31 2.51
N ARG A 196 6.14 3.83 2.64
CA ARG A 196 6.60 4.65 3.78
C ARG A 196 5.78 5.94 3.93
N GLU A 197 5.74 6.45 5.16
CA GLU A 197 5.00 7.66 5.56
C GLU A 197 5.33 8.88 4.68
N LEU A 198 4.39 9.81 4.55
CA LEU A 198 4.57 11.05 3.78
C LEU A 198 5.66 11.96 4.38
N THR A 199 6.01 11.76 5.65
CA THR A 199 7.13 12.38 6.37
C THR A 199 8.51 11.90 5.86
N ALA A 200 8.60 10.71 5.28
CA ALA A 200 9.85 10.09 4.82
C ALA A 200 10.25 10.56 3.41
N VAL A 201 10.28 11.88 3.19
CA VAL A 201 10.38 12.53 1.87
C VAL A 201 11.55 12.00 1.03
N GLU A 202 12.75 11.86 1.61
CA GLU A 202 13.93 11.32 0.90
C GLU A 202 13.68 9.91 0.36
N LYS A 203 13.08 9.03 1.18
CA LYS A 203 12.79 7.65 0.80
C LYS A 203 11.61 7.52 -0.15
N ARG A 204 10.64 8.44 -0.10
CA ARG A 204 9.62 8.55 -1.15
C ARG A 204 10.26 8.99 -2.48
N GLY A 205 11.17 9.98 -2.45
CA GLY A 205 11.95 10.43 -3.61
C GLY A 205 12.68 9.27 -4.30
N GLU A 206 13.48 8.50 -3.56
CA GLU A 206 14.12 7.27 -4.07
C GLU A 206 13.10 6.33 -4.75
N GLY A 207 11.92 6.14 -4.15
CA GLY A 207 10.85 5.29 -4.69
C GLY A 207 10.19 5.84 -5.96
N LEU A 208 10.01 7.16 -6.06
CA LEU A 208 9.46 7.82 -7.25
C LEU A 208 10.44 7.77 -8.43
N GLU A 209 11.73 8.01 -8.18
CA GLU A 209 12.79 7.91 -9.20
C GLU A 209 12.90 6.47 -9.74
N LEU A 210 12.82 5.46 -8.87
CA LEU A 210 12.84 4.05 -9.28
C LEU A 210 11.56 3.63 -10.02
N LEU A 211 10.38 4.16 -9.63
CA LEU A 211 9.13 3.96 -10.36
C LEU A 211 9.22 4.54 -11.78
N GLU A 212 9.73 5.76 -11.91
CA GLU A 212 9.90 6.44 -13.20
C GLU A 212 10.92 5.70 -14.09
N GLN A 213 12.02 5.19 -13.51
CA GLN A 213 12.96 4.31 -14.23
C GLN A 213 12.30 3.03 -14.73
N LEU A 214 11.50 2.32 -13.91
CA LEU A 214 10.79 1.12 -14.34
C LEU A 214 9.85 1.38 -15.53
N VAL A 215 9.08 2.48 -15.49
CA VAL A 215 8.17 2.86 -16.59
C VAL A 215 8.95 3.28 -17.84
N GLN A 216 10.07 4.00 -17.69
CA GLN A 216 10.93 4.37 -18.82
C GLN A 216 11.57 3.14 -19.50
N ARG A 217 12.04 2.14 -18.75
CA ARG A 217 12.60 0.90 -19.35
C ARG A 217 11.59 0.10 -20.16
N ARG A 218 10.31 0.13 -19.75
CA ARG A 218 9.20 -0.48 -20.52
C ARG A 218 8.85 0.29 -21.79
N GLY A 219 9.21 1.57 -21.88
CA GLY A 219 8.74 2.47 -22.95
C GLY A 219 7.39 3.12 -22.69
N GLY A 220 6.94 3.20 -21.43
CA GLY A 220 5.63 3.75 -21.05
C GLY A 220 4.84 2.80 -20.13
N LEU A 221 3.57 3.13 -19.85
CA LEU A 221 2.69 2.27 -19.05
C LEU A 221 2.21 1.04 -19.83
N GLU A 222 1.98 1.23 -21.13
CA GLU A 222 1.50 0.21 -22.07
C GLU A 222 2.66 -0.52 -22.77
N GLY A 223 3.85 0.06 -22.76
CA GLY A 223 5.04 -0.49 -23.40
C GLY A 223 5.51 -1.79 -22.77
N ASP A 224 6.17 -2.63 -23.56
CA ASP A 224 6.58 -4.00 -23.27
C ASP A 224 8.11 -4.24 -23.45
N LEU A 225 8.89 -3.16 -23.56
CA LEU A 225 10.32 -3.22 -23.91
C LEU A 225 11.25 -3.82 -22.83
N ASP A 226 10.75 -4.07 -21.61
CA ASP A 226 11.51 -4.69 -20.52
C ASP A 226 11.11 -6.17 -20.36
N PRO A 227 11.85 -7.13 -20.95
CA PRO A 227 11.53 -8.56 -20.85
C PRO A 227 11.80 -9.15 -19.46
N SER A 228 12.37 -8.40 -18.51
CA SER A 228 12.55 -8.84 -17.12
C SER A 228 11.29 -8.62 -16.26
N PHE A 229 10.27 -7.96 -16.80
CA PHE A 229 9.04 -7.60 -16.10
C PHE A 229 7.87 -7.73 -17.09
N SER A 230 7.08 -8.79 -17.02
CA SER A 230 6.00 -8.99 -18.01
C SER A 230 4.89 -7.95 -17.86
N SER A 231 4.10 -7.74 -18.93
CA SER A 231 2.97 -6.81 -18.90
C SER A 231 1.90 -7.21 -17.89
N ALA A 232 1.69 -8.50 -17.63
CA ALA A 232 0.77 -9.00 -16.61
C ALA A 232 1.26 -8.70 -15.17
N GLU A 233 2.57 -8.81 -14.93
CA GLU A 233 3.17 -8.44 -13.64
C GLU A 233 3.16 -6.93 -13.43
N PHE A 234 3.47 -6.15 -14.47
CA PHE A 234 3.41 -4.70 -14.43
C PHE A 234 1.98 -4.19 -14.17
N GLN A 235 0.95 -4.79 -14.78
CA GLN A 235 -0.45 -4.51 -14.44
C GLN A 235 -0.73 -4.72 -12.94
N MET A 236 -0.27 -5.84 -12.37
CA MET A 236 -0.52 -6.16 -10.95
C MET A 236 0.23 -5.20 -10.01
N PHE A 237 1.48 -4.88 -10.33
CA PHE A 237 2.28 -3.87 -9.64
C PHE A 237 1.64 -2.47 -9.75
N PHE A 238 1.21 -2.05 -10.93
CA PHE A 238 0.62 -0.73 -11.16
C PHE A 238 -0.73 -0.56 -10.47
N LYS A 239 -1.56 -1.62 -10.43
CA LYS A 239 -2.80 -1.69 -9.64
C LYS A 239 -2.53 -1.54 -8.13
N GLN A 240 -1.37 -1.97 -7.64
CA GLN A 240 -0.97 -1.77 -6.24
C GLN A 240 -0.37 -0.38 -6.00
N ILE A 241 0.53 0.10 -6.85
CA ILE A 241 1.34 1.29 -6.55
C ILE A 241 0.52 2.59 -6.53
N ARG A 242 -0.59 2.68 -7.28
CA ARG A 242 -1.45 3.88 -7.29
C ARG A 242 -1.90 4.28 -5.88
N SER A 243 -2.39 3.37 -5.04
CA SER A 243 -2.83 3.71 -3.67
C SER A 243 -1.69 4.11 -2.72
N PHE A 244 -0.42 3.94 -3.11
CA PHE A 244 0.73 4.41 -2.36
C PHE A 244 1.21 5.81 -2.81
N LEU A 245 0.72 6.30 -3.95
CA LEU A 245 0.98 7.62 -4.50
C LEU A 245 -0.13 8.61 -4.09
N THR A 246 0.28 9.81 -3.69
CA THR A 246 -0.61 10.96 -3.51
C THR A 246 -1.23 11.43 -4.82
N VAL A 247 -2.28 12.24 -4.74
CA VAL A 247 -2.93 12.85 -5.92
C VAL A 247 -1.96 13.75 -6.69
N GLN A 248 -1.06 14.46 -6.00
CA GLN A 248 -0.05 15.30 -6.65
C GLN A 248 1.06 14.44 -7.31
N GLU A 249 1.59 13.42 -6.62
CA GLU A 249 2.56 12.49 -7.22
C GLU A 249 1.97 11.79 -8.47
N GLN A 250 0.69 11.41 -8.46
CA GLN A 250 0.01 10.84 -9.64
C GLN A 250 -0.13 11.87 -10.78
N VAL A 251 -0.60 13.10 -10.51
CA VAL A 251 -0.66 14.17 -11.54
C VAL A 251 0.71 14.42 -12.16
N ASP A 252 1.76 14.50 -11.34
CA ASP A 252 3.11 14.85 -11.79
C ASP A 252 3.75 13.72 -12.62
N LEU A 253 3.66 12.46 -12.16
CA LEU A 253 4.18 11.28 -12.88
C LEU A 253 3.42 11.06 -14.20
N PHE A 254 2.09 11.03 -14.16
CA PHE A 254 1.27 10.74 -15.34
C PHE A 254 1.42 11.82 -16.40
N SER A 255 1.60 13.10 -16.01
CA SER A 255 1.86 14.18 -16.97
C SER A 255 3.22 14.02 -17.67
N ARG A 256 4.29 13.69 -16.93
CA ARG A 256 5.62 13.43 -17.53
C ARG A 256 5.63 12.21 -18.45
N TRP A 257 4.91 11.14 -18.08
CA TRP A 257 4.82 9.95 -18.94
C TRP A 257 3.95 10.17 -20.18
N ALA A 258 2.94 11.04 -20.10
CA ALA A 258 2.16 11.50 -21.25
C ALA A 258 3.01 12.36 -22.21
N GLU A 259 3.82 13.27 -21.67
CA GLU A 259 4.81 14.05 -22.45
C GLU A 259 5.86 13.15 -23.12
N ALA A 260 6.17 11.99 -22.51
CA ALA A 260 7.00 10.95 -23.09
C ALA A 260 6.27 10.01 -24.08
N GLY A 261 4.96 10.21 -24.31
CA GLY A 261 4.16 9.50 -25.32
C GLY A 261 3.23 8.39 -24.82
N SER A 262 3.05 8.19 -23.50
CA SER A 262 2.11 7.19 -22.97
C SER A 262 0.66 7.70 -23.00
N GLU A 263 -0.17 7.04 -23.79
CA GLU A 263 -1.58 7.37 -24.00
C GLU A 263 -2.45 7.09 -22.75
N ALA A 264 -2.14 6.00 -22.05
CA ALA A 264 -2.71 5.64 -20.77
C ALA A 264 -2.35 6.68 -19.69
N ALA A 265 -1.11 7.19 -19.70
CA ALA A 265 -0.69 8.23 -18.76
C ALA A 265 -1.41 9.57 -19.03
N ASP A 266 -1.66 9.93 -20.29
CA ASP A 266 -2.39 11.15 -20.64
C ASP A 266 -3.84 11.15 -20.10
N PHE A 267 -4.51 10.00 -20.24
CA PHE A 267 -5.83 9.78 -19.66
C PHE A 267 -5.79 9.74 -18.12
N LEU A 268 -4.84 9.01 -17.53
CA LEU A 268 -4.69 8.94 -16.07
C LEU A 268 -4.33 10.30 -15.45
N SER A 269 -3.57 11.16 -16.15
CA SER A 269 -3.32 12.55 -15.77
C SER A 269 -4.63 13.34 -15.74
N SER A 270 -5.50 13.19 -16.76
CA SER A 270 -6.83 13.81 -16.79
C SER A 270 -7.72 13.35 -15.62
N ILE A 271 -7.74 12.04 -15.29
CA ILE A 271 -8.47 11.53 -14.11
C ILE A 271 -7.89 12.08 -12.80
N ALA A 272 -6.56 12.07 -12.62
CA ALA A 272 -5.91 12.57 -11.41
C ALA A 272 -6.08 14.10 -11.24
N LEU A 273 -6.04 14.87 -12.33
CA LEU A 273 -6.39 16.30 -12.33
C LEU A 273 -7.84 16.53 -11.93
N THR A 274 -8.77 15.70 -12.39
CA THR A 274 -10.20 15.77 -12.01
C THR A 274 -10.37 15.48 -10.52
N ALA A 275 -9.78 14.40 -10.01
CA ALA A 275 -9.81 14.04 -8.59
C ALA A 275 -9.26 15.16 -7.71
N SER A 276 -8.10 15.70 -8.11
CA SER A 276 -7.44 16.82 -7.43
C SER A 276 -8.23 18.13 -7.51
N GLY A 277 -8.94 18.38 -8.60
CA GLY A 277 -9.81 19.54 -8.79
C GLY A 277 -11.08 19.45 -7.96
N PHE A 278 -11.77 18.32 -8.00
CA PHE A 278 -13.01 18.09 -7.26
C PHE A 278 -12.79 18.14 -5.74
N ALA A 279 -11.86 17.34 -5.22
CA ALA A 279 -11.62 17.21 -3.78
C ALA A 279 -11.00 18.48 -3.16
N GLN A 280 -10.15 19.21 -3.91
CA GLN A 280 -9.53 20.46 -3.42
C GLN A 280 -10.28 21.73 -3.85
N ARG A 281 -11.50 21.61 -4.40
CA ARG A 281 -12.36 22.71 -4.88
C ARG A 281 -11.65 23.69 -5.85
N LYS A 282 -10.89 23.12 -6.79
CA LYS A 282 -10.09 23.83 -7.81
C LYS A 282 -10.63 23.55 -9.22
N PRO A 283 -11.65 24.28 -9.69
CA PRO A 283 -12.23 24.09 -11.03
C PRO A 283 -11.20 24.28 -12.16
N GLU A 284 -10.14 25.09 -11.95
CA GLU A 284 -9.04 25.21 -12.92
C GLU A 284 -8.36 23.88 -13.25
N ARG A 285 -8.29 22.92 -12.31
CA ARG A 285 -7.75 21.57 -12.56
C ARG A 285 -8.72 20.69 -13.35
N ILE A 286 -10.03 20.89 -13.18
CA ILE A 286 -11.07 20.20 -13.96
C ILE A 286 -11.12 20.74 -15.39
N ALA A 287 -10.94 22.06 -15.57
CA ALA A 287 -10.77 22.68 -16.88
C ALA A 287 -9.53 22.14 -17.61
N ALA A 288 -8.38 22.04 -16.94
CA ALA A 288 -7.18 21.42 -17.51
C ALA A 288 -7.38 19.93 -17.85
N ALA A 289 -8.09 19.16 -17.01
CA ALA A 289 -8.45 17.77 -17.31
C ALA A 289 -9.34 17.66 -18.56
N ARG A 290 -10.31 18.57 -18.73
CA ARG A 290 -11.18 18.64 -19.91
C ARG A 290 -10.40 18.98 -21.16
N GLU A 291 -9.58 20.03 -21.14
CA GLU A 291 -8.75 20.44 -22.27
C GLU A 291 -7.80 19.31 -22.71
N ARG A 292 -7.19 18.61 -21.75
CA ARG A 292 -6.34 17.43 -22.00
C ARG A 292 -7.13 16.28 -22.63
N LEU A 293 -8.28 15.92 -22.06
CA LEU A 293 -9.11 14.83 -22.56
C LEU A 293 -9.70 15.14 -23.95
N GLN A 294 -10.07 16.40 -24.24
CA GLN A 294 -10.45 16.85 -25.58
C GLN A 294 -9.29 16.77 -26.58
N ALA A 295 -8.09 17.22 -26.19
CA ALA A 295 -6.89 17.16 -27.03
C ALA A 295 -6.44 15.73 -27.36
N SER A 296 -6.78 14.74 -26.52
CA SER A 296 -6.48 13.31 -26.78
C SER A 296 -7.16 12.74 -28.04
N GLY A 297 -8.23 13.38 -28.53
CA GLY A 297 -8.90 12.99 -29.78
C GLY A 297 -9.57 11.61 -29.78
N ARG A 298 -9.71 10.96 -28.61
CA ARG A 298 -10.28 9.61 -28.48
C ARG A 298 -11.81 9.60 -28.67
N SER A 299 -12.33 8.42 -28.97
CA SER A 299 -13.78 8.13 -29.01
C SER A 299 -14.21 7.36 -27.77
N GLY A 300 -15.45 7.52 -27.32
CA GLY A 300 -15.98 6.90 -26.11
C GLY A 300 -15.62 7.63 -24.81
N ILE A 301 -15.10 8.86 -24.92
CA ILE A 301 -14.76 9.76 -23.81
C ILE A 301 -15.84 10.83 -23.58
N GLU A 302 -16.83 10.92 -24.45
CA GLU A 302 -17.86 11.96 -24.47
C GLU A 302 -18.69 11.98 -23.17
N PRO A 303 -19.11 10.84 -22.56
CA PRO A 303 -19.74 10.87 -21.23
C PRO A 303 -18.82 11.40 -20.12
N LEU A 304 -17.51 11.17 -20.22
CA LEU A 304 -16.53 11.70 -19.26
C LEU A 304 -16.35 13.21 -19.45
N LEU A 305 -16.30 13.68 -20.71
CA LEU A 305 -16.31 15.10 -21.04
C LEU A 305 -17.60 15.77 -20.54
N ALA A 306 -18.76 15.13 -20.67
CA ALA A 306 -20.02 15.63 -20.12
C ALA A 306 -19.96 15.82 -18.60
N ASN A 307 -19.39 14.87 -17.86
CA ASN A 307 -19.16 15.03 -16.41
C ASN A 307 -18.20 16.20 -16.10
N LEU A 308 -17.16 16.41 -16.92
CA LEU A 308 -16.25 17.56 -16.76
C LEU A 308 -16.93 18.89 -17.08
N HIS A 309 -17.76 18.97 -18.12
CA HIS A 309 -18.59 20.14 -18.41
C HIS A 309 -19.59 20.41 -17.28
N LEU A 310 -20.21 19.36 -16.69
CA LEU A 310 -21.11 19.50 -15.53
C LEU A 310 -20.37 20.06 -14.30
N LEU A 311 -19.20 19.51 -13.94
CA LEU A 311 -18.36 19.99 -12.84
C LEU A 311 -17.79 21.40 -13.04
N LEU A 312 -17.91 21.93 -14.25
CA LEU A 312 -17.63 23.30 -14.64
C LEU A 312 -18.92 24.12 -14.85
N GLY A 313 -20.08 23.67 -14.38
CA GLY A 313 -21.35 24.40 -14.45
C GLY A 313 -21.93 24.59 -15.86
N GLU A 314 -21.31 24.01 -16.90
CA GLU A 314 -21.68 24.19 -18.30
C GLU A 314 -22.84 23.26 -18.72
N VAL A 315 -23.95 23.29 -17.97
CA VAL A 315 -25.07 22.33 -18.03
C VAL A 315 -25.57 22.04 -19.45
N ASP A 316 -25.80 23.05 -20.28
CA ASP A 316 -26.30 22.86 -21.66
C ASP A 316 -25.33 22.02 -22.52
N ILE A 317 -24.03 22.26 -22.34
CA ILE A 317 -22.96 21.58 -23.09
C ILE A 317 -22.78 20.17 -22.53
N ALA A 318 -22.82 20.03 -21.20
CA ALA A 318 -22.74 18.74 -20.51
C ALA A 318 -23.84 17.78 -20.98
N LEU A 319 -25.10 18.23 -21.03
CA LEU A 319 -26.22 17.43 -21.54
C LEU A 319 -26.05 17.10 -23.03
N ALA A 320 -25.76 18.09 -23.88
CA ALA A 320 -25.59 17.85 -25.31
C ALA A 320 -24.42 16.89 -25.64
N THR A 321 -23.33 16.92 -24.87
CA THR A 321 -22.19 16.01 -25.02
C THR A 321 -22.51 14.61 -24.48
N PHE A 322 -23.30 14.49 -23.41
CA PHE A 322 -23.80 13.20 -22.94
C PHE A 322 -24.73 12.56 -23.98
N ASP A 323 -25.72 13.31 -24.48
CA ASP A 323 -26.65 12.83 -25.50
C ASP A 323 -25.93 12.39 -26.78
N ALA A 324 -24.86 13.09 -27.18
CA ALA A 324 -24.09 12.78 -28.38
C ALA A 324 -23.30 11.46 -28.30
N GLY A 325 -22.87 11.01 -27.11
CA GLY A 325 -21.93 9.89 -26.97
C GLY A 325 -22.22 8.86 -25.87
N ALA A 326 -23.29 9.00 -25.09
CA ALA A 326 -23.74 7.96 -24.17
C ALA A 326 -24.26 6.73 -24.94
N GLY A 327 -23.62 5.58 -24.71
CA GLY A 327 -24.08 4.29 -25.23
C GLY A 327 -25.43 3.86 -24.66
N PRO A 328 -26.14 2.90 -25.29
CA PRO A 328 -27.49 2.50 -24.88
C PRO A 328 -27.54 2.05 -23.41
N GLU A 329 -26.61 1.17 -23.00
CA GLU A 329 -26.51 0.66 -21.63
C GLU A 329 -26.31 1.77 -20.57
N LEU A 330 -25.68 2.89 -20.92
CA LEU A 330 -25.53 4.04 -20.02
C LEU A 330 -26.83 4.86 -19.94
N ARG A 331 -27.55 5.01 -21.06
CA ARG A 331 -28.85 5.69 -21.10
C ARG A 331 -29.89 4.91 -20.30
N ASP A 332 -30.00 3.60 -20.55
CA ASP A 332 -30.86 2.70 -19.81
C ASP A 332 -30.57 2.77 -18.30
N TRP A 333 -29.29 2.79 -17.89
CA TRP A 333 -28.90 2.93 -16.48
C TRP A 333 -29.33 4.28 -15.88
N VAL A 334 -29.12 5.42 -16.55
CA VAL A 334 -29.52 6.73 -15.97
C VAL A 334 -31.04 6.91 -15.93
N GLU A 335 -31.80 6.36 -16.89
CA GLU A 335 -33.27 6.44 -16.89
C GLU A 335 -33.90 5.76 -15.66
N HIS A 336 -33.26 4.72 -15.13
CA HIS A 336 -33.67 4.08 -13.86
C HIS A 336 -33.39 4.95 -12.63
N GLN A 337 -32.45 5.89 -12.69
CA GLN A 337 -32.06 6.77 -11.58
C GLN A 337 -32.96 8.01 -11.46
N SER A 338 -33.37 8.61 -12.59
CA SER A 338 -34.26 9.78 -12.61
C SER A 338 -34.94 10.00 -13.97
N ARG A 339 -36.01 10.80 -13.97
CA ARG A 339 -36.72 11.28 -15.18
C ARG A 339 -36.28 12.68 -15.63
N GLU A 340 -35.47 13.37 -14.82
CA GLU A 340 -34.93 14.70 -15.10
C GLU A 340 -33.52 14.57 -15.70
N PRO A 341 -33.24 15.02 -16.94
CA PRO A 341 -31.95 14.81 -17.61
C PRO A 341 -30.73 15.35 -16.84
N LEU A 342 -30.89 16.47 -16.13
CA LEU A 342 -29.83 16.99 -15.26
C LEU A 342 -29.60 16.09 -14.04
N ALA A 343 -30.67 15.54 -13.44
CA ALA A 343 -30.54 14.63 -12.30
C ALA A 343 -29.96 13.27 -12.72
N GLN A 344 -30.25 12.80 -13.94
CA GLN A 344 -29.62 11.66 -14.60
C GLN A 344 -28.09 11.86 -14.72
N LEU A 345 -27.66 12.98 -15.31
CA LEU A 345 -26.24 13.30 -15.47
C LEU A 345 -25.54 13.50 -14.11
N CYS A 346 -26.19 14.15 -13.14
CA CYS A 346 -25.68 14.27 -11.78
C CYS A 346 -25.57 12.91 -11.06
N ALA A 347 -26.45 11.94 -11.33
CA ALA A 347 -26.33 10.60 -10.78
C ALA A 347 -25.13 9.85 -11.39
N TYR A 348 -24.94 9.92 -12.71
CA TYR A 348 -23.77 9.36 -13.39
C TYR A 348 -22.46 10.01 -12.93
N CYS A 349 -22.41 11.33 -12.82
CA CYS A 349 -21.24 12.07 -12.34
C CYS A 349 -20.83 11.64 -10.92
N ARG A 350 -21.80 11.43 -10.01
CA ARG A 350 -21.52 10.92 -8.65
C ARG A 350 -21.00 9.49 -8.65
N ASP A 351 -21.55 8.60 -9.48
CA ASP A 351 -21.08 7.21 -9.56
C ASP A 351 -19.66 7.13 -10.14
N TRP A 352 -19.40 7.86 -11.23
CA TRP A 352 -18.06 8.00 -11.82
C TRP A 352 -17.04 8.58 -10.82
N LEU A 353 -17.42 9.63 -10.08
CA LEU A 353 -16.58 10.19 -9.01
C LEU A 353 -16.29 9.14 -7.92
N ALA A 354 -17.30 8.40 -7.48
CA ALA A 354 -17.20 7.40 -6.42
C ALA A 354 -16.34 6.18 -6.81
N ASN A 355 -16.42 5.73 -8.07
CA ASN A 355 -15.86 4.46 -8.51
C ASN A 355 -14.53 4.59 -9.27
N ASP A 356 -14.39 5.61 -10.12
CA ASP A 356 -13.27 5.72 -11.08
C ASP A 356 -12.32 6.88 -10.78
N VAL A 357 -12.83 8.02 -10.27
CA VAL A 357 -12.05 9.26 -10.14
C VAL A 357 -11.43 9.46 -8.75
N LEU A 358 -12.20 9.29 -7.67
CA LEU A 358 -11.72 9.58 -6.31
C LEU A 358 -10.96 8.42 -5.63
N PRO A 359 -11.22 7.12 -5.92
CA PRO A 359 -10.43 6.04 -5.35
C PRO A 359 -8.97 5.96 -5.85
N GLY A 360 -8.10 5.40 -5.01
CA GLY A 360 -6.76 4.96 -5.44
C GLY A 360 -5.65 6.00 -5.33
N TYR A 361 -5.78 6.97 -4.41
CA TYR A 361 -4.70 7.87 -3.97
C TYR A 361 -4.42 7.68 -2.48
N ARG A 362 -3.25 8.12 -2.03
CA ARG A 362 -2.81 8.00 -0.63
C ARG A 362 -3.33 9.09 0.31
N ASP A 363 -3.63 10.27 -0.23
CA ASP A 363 -3.96 11.50 0.51
C ASP A 363 -5.34 12.06 0.16
N LEU A 364 -6.17 11.27 -0.51
CA LEU A 364 -7.48 11.71 -1.03
C LEU A 364 -8.60 10.84 -0.47
N GLU A 365 -9.30 11.36 0.52
CA GLU A 365 -10.58 10.86 1.03
C GLU A 365 -11.61 11.98 0.85
N SER A 366 -12.59 11.79 -0.04
CA SER A 366 -13.62 12.80 -0.37
C SER A 366 -14.92 12.10 -0.73
N ASP A 367 -16.03 12.53 -0.11
CA ASP A 367 -17.37 12.15 -0.56
C ASP A 367 -17.61 12.73 -1.98
N PRO A 368 -18.28 12.01 -2.90
CA PRO A 368 -18.68 12.49 -4.23
C PRO A 368 -19.90 13.43 -4.16
N ASP A 369 -19.83 14.42 -3.28
CA ASP A 369 -20.93 15.37 -3.01
C ASP A 369 -20.84 16.57 -3.96
N LEU A 370 -21.74 16.58 -4.96
CA LEU A 370 -21.88 17.67 -5.91
C LEU A 370 -22.47 18.94 -5.28
N ASP A 371 -23.39 18.81 -4.33
CA ASP A 371 -24.06 19.95 -3.72
C ASP A 371 -23.06 20.71 -2.84
N ALA A 372 -22.23 19.98 -2.07
CA ALA A 372 -21.09 20.54 -1.34
C ALA A 372 -19.91 20.96 -2.23
N TYR A 373 -19.90 20.64 -3.52
CA TYR A 373 -18.93 21.14 -4.50
C TYR A 373 -19.38 22.48 -5.09
N PHE A 374 -20.62 22.57 -5.60
CA PHE A 374 -21.17 23.81 -6.14
C PHE A 374 -21.50 24.86 -5.07
N ALA A 375 -21.62 24.48 -3.79
CA ALA A 375 -21.69 25.42 -2.68
C ALA A 375 -20.34 26.05 -2.29
N ASP A 376 -19.20 25.60 -2.86
CA ASP A 376 -17.90 26.18 -2.56
C ASP A 376 -17.70 27.55 -3.23
N ARG A 377 -17.13 28.49 -2.46
CA ARG A 377 -16.91 29.89 -2.90
C ARG A 377 -16.05 29.98 -4.16
N ASP A 378 -15.01 29.17 -4.27
CA ASP A 378 -14.03 29.29 -5.37
C ASP A 378 -14.53 28.60 -6.63
N VAL A 379 -15.40 27.58 -6.48
CA VAL A 379 -16.22 27.01 -7.57
C VAL A 379 -17.24 28.03 -8.08
N ILE A 380 -18.01 28.67 -7.19
CA ILE A 380 -18.98 29.72 -7.58
C ILE A 380 -18.28 30.88 -8.30
N ALA A 381 -17.15 31.36 -7.77
CA ALA A 381 -16.36 32.45 -8.34
C ALA A 381 -15.62 32.08 -9.66
N TRP A 382 -15.62 30.80 -10.04
CA TRP A 382 -15.25 30.32 -11.37
C TRP A 382 -16.47 30.30 -12.31
N VAL A 383 -17.62 29.75 -11.88
CA VAL A 383 -18.83 29.65 -12.73
C VAL A 383 -19.34 31.05 -13.12
N GLU A 384 -19.43 31.97 -12.15
CA GLU A 384 -19.77 33.37 -12.42
C GLU A 384 -18.78 34.05 -13.40
N ARG A 385 -17.53 33.58 -13.50
CA ARG A 385 -16.49 34.16 -14.35
C ARG A 385 -16.65 33.68 -15.79
N GLU A 386 -16.90 32.40 -16.00
CA GLU A 386 -17.13 31.86 -17.34
C GLU A 386 -18.51 32.23 -17.89
N ASP A 387 -19.58 32.26 -17.09
CA ASP A 387 -20.88 32.76 -17.57
C ASP A 387 -20.79 34.22 -18.05
N ARG A 388 -20.01 35.08 -17.36
CA ARG A 388 -19.70 36.44 -17.83
C ARG A 388 -18.87 36.48 -19.13
N ARG A 389 -18.02 35.47 -19.39
CA ARG A 389 -17.25 35.36 -20.64
C ARG A 389 -18.11 34.82 -21.80
N SER A 390 -18.95 33.83 -21.54
CA SER A 390 -19.94 33.28 -22.47
C SER A 390 -21.12 34.23 -22.73
N GLY A 391 -21.23 35.32 -21.99
CA GLY A 391 -22.32 36.30 -22.11
C GLY A 391 -23.64 35.86 -21.47
N ARG A 392 -23.67 34.72 -20.78
CA ARG A 392 -24.83 34.18 -20.05
C ARG A 392 -25.20 35.12 -18.90
N HIS A 393 -26.18 35.98 -19.14
CA HIS A 393 -26.82 36.76 -18.09
C HIS A 393 -27.99 35.96 -17.54
N TYR A 394 -27.91 35.55 -16.27
CA TYR A 394 -29.09 35.13 -15.53
C TYR A 394 -30.04 36.34 -15.42
N ALA A 395 -31.08 36.37 -16.24
CA ALA A 395 -32.16 37.32 -16.08
C ALA A 395 -32.94 36.91 -14.81
N PRO A 396 -32.97 37.71 -13.74
CA PRO A 396 -33.78 37.39 -12.58
C PRO A 396 -35.25 37.29 -13.00
N PRO A 397 -36.03 36.36 -12.41
CA PRO A 397 -37.43 36.20 -12.78
C PRO A 397 -38.16 37.53 -12.63
N ALA A 398 -38.84 37.95 -13.70
CA ALA A 398 -39.51 39.25 -13.73
C ALA A 398 -40.53 39.33 -12.59
N PRO A 399 -40.53 40.41 -11.78
CA PRO A 399 -41.51 40.56 -10.72
C PRO A 399 -42.93 40.57 -11.31
N GLU A 400 -43.85 39.84 -10.70
CA GLU A 400 -45.24 39.78 -11.17
C GLU A 400 -45.84 41.21 -11.27
N PRO A 401 -46.65 41.48 -12.31
CA PRO A 401 -47.16 42.83 -12.56
C PRO A 401 -48.21 43.23 -11.51
N LEU A 402 -47.75 43.86 -10.43
CA LEU A 402 -48.60 44.57 -9.49
C LEU A 402 -49.45 45.60 -10.24
N GLN A 403 -50.78 45.47 -10.12
CA GLN A 403 -51.72 46.32 -10.83
C GLN A 403 -51.60 47.78 -10.33
N PRO A 404 -51.52 48.79 -11.23
CA PRO A 404 -51.25 50.16 -10.79
C PRO A 404 -52.44 50.80 -10.07
N LEU A 405 -52.28 51.10 -8.78
CA LEU A 405 -53.09 52.11 -8.10
C LEU A 405 -52.65 53.50 -8.59
N ALA A 406 -53.47 54.14 -9.42
CA ALA A 406 -53.14 55.41 -10.05
C ALA A 406 -53.23 56.59 -9.07
N PHE A 407 -52.16 57.37 -8.94
CA PHE A 407 -52.21 58.70 -8.29
C PHE A 407 -51.16 59.68 -8.84
N GLY A 408 -51.60 60.92 -9.09
CA GLY A 408 -50.83 62.16 -8.89
C GLY A 408 -49.52 62.39 -9.67
N SER A 409 -49.61 63.10 -10.80
CA SER A 409 -48.45 63.70 -11.49
C SER A 409 -47.72 64.77 -10.67
N SER A 410 -46.40 64.92 -10.86
CA SER A 410 -45.83 66.20 -11.32
C SER A 410 -44.37 66.12 -11.82
N ALA A 411 -44.17 66.64 -13.04
CA ALA A 411 -42.96 67.15 -13.72
C ALA A 411 -41.57 67.14 -13.02
N GLY A 412 -40.53 66.86 -13.83
CA GLY A 412 -39.12 67.10 -13.48
C GLY A 412 -38.12 66.63 -14.54
N ALA A 413 -38.00 67.33 -15.68
CA ALA A 413 -37.11 66.93 -16.77
C ALA A 413 -35.75 67.62 -16.72
N ALA A 414 -34.67 66.85 -16.90
CA ALA A 414 -33.34 67.35 -17.27
C ALA A 414 -32.63 66.31 -18.14
N SER A 415 -32.21 66.72 -19.35
CA SER A 415 -31.37 65.90 -20.24
C SER A 415 -29.95 66.44 -20.21
N GLY A 416 -28.95 65.55 -20.25
CA GLY A 416 -27.54 65.91 -20.17
C GLY A 416 -26.66 64.86 -20.86
N ALA A 417 -26.41 65.07 -22.15
CA ALA A 417 -25.49 64.22 -22.93
C ALA A 417 -24.06 64.74 -22.82
N PHE A 418 -23.08 63.82 -22.83
CA PHE A 418 -21.71 64.12 -23.22
C PHE A 418 -21.09 62.93 -23.96
N THR A 419 -20.21 63.21 -24.92
CA THR A 419 -19.63 62.19 -25.81
C THR A 419 -18.13 62.38 -26.04
N SER A 420 -17.40 61.28 -25.85
CA SER A 420 -16.14 60.95 -26.54
C SER A 420 -14.83 61.64 -26.10
N LEU A 421 -13.73 61.00 -26.55
CA LEU A 421 -12.31 61.38 -26.50
C LEU A 421 -11.65 61.39 -25.10
N GLY A 422 -10.39 60.94 -24.94
CA GLY A 422 -9.50 60.28 -25.90
C GLY A 422 -8.01 60.33 -25.47
N SER A 423 -7.13 59.61 -26.19
CA SER A 423 -5.66 59.50 -26.00
C SER A 423 -5.18 58.48 -24.94
N GLY A 424 -4.03 57.80 -25.10
CA GLY A 424 -3.20 57.63 -26.31
C GLY A 424 -1.69 57.38 -26.06
N GLY A 425 -1.12 56.35 -26.71
CA GLY A 425 0.33 56.11 -26.84
C GLY A 425 0.99 55.25 -25.73
N PHE A 426 2.11 54.56 -25.96
CA PHE A 426 2.82 54.28 -27.23
C PHE A 426 3.72 53.00 -27.11
N ASP A 427 4.24 52.51 -28.24
CA ASP A 427 4.97 51.23 -28.42
C ASP A 427 6.52 51.37 -28.45
N TRP A 428 7.25 50.25 -28.22
CA TRP A 428 8.50 49.95 -28.94
C TRP A 428 8.89 48.45 -28.95
N SER A 429 8.56 47.78 -30.05
CA SER A 429 9.42 46.84 -30.82
C SER A 429 9.47 45.32 -30.55
N SER A 430 9.55 44.63 -31.70
CA SER A 430 10.34 43.42 -31.98
C SER A 430 11.12 43.65 -33.30
N PRO A 431 12.13 42.85 -33.67
CA PRO A 431 12.66 42.81 -35.03
C PRO A 431 12.39 41.49 -35.77
N PHE A 432 11.56 41.58 -36.82
CA PHE A 432 11.66 40.95 -38.16
C PHE A 432 12.03 39.43 -38.30
N SER A 433 11.24 38.57 -38.97
CA SER A 433 10.80 38.57 -40.41
C SER A 433 11.89 38.10 -41.39
N THR A 434 11.63 37.34 -42.47
CA THR A 434 10.34 36.91 -43.10
C THR A 434 10.53 35.69 -44.03
N SER A 435 9.43 34.95 -44.25
CA SER A 435 8.97 34.31 -45.50
C SER A 435 9.90 33.48 -46.41
N LEU A 436 9.36 32.34 -46.87
CA LEU A 436 9.13 32.13 -48.31
C LEU A 436 7.95 31.19 -48.59
N THR A 437 7.33 31.35 -49.75
CA THR A 437 6.09 30.68 -50.19
C THR A 437 6.37 29.80 -51.41
N THR A 438 5.58 28.75 -51.63
CA THR A 438 4.89 28.40 -52.90
C THR A 438 4.48 26.91 -52.92
N ALA A 439 3.33 26.60 -53.55
CA ALA A 439 2.77 25.26 -53.62
C ALA A 439 3.30 24.43 -54.80
N ALA A 440 3.15 23.10 -54.70
CA ALA A 440 3.14 22.20 -55.85
C ALA A 440 2.16 21.04 -55.59
N SER A 441 1.03 21.03 -56.31
CA SER A 441 0.17 19.85 -56.44
C SER A 441 0.76 18.91 -57.48
N LEU A 442 0.64 17.59 -57.31
CA LEU A 442 0.48 16.66 -58.44
C LEU A 442 -0.11 15.32 -57.97
N SER A 443 -0.76 14.62 -58.90
CA SER A 443 -1.49 13.37 -58.66
C SER A 443 -1.05 12.27 -59.63
N GLY A 444 -1.31 11.02 -59.24
CA GLY A 444 -0.96 9.81 -59.97
C GLY A 444 0.17 9.02 -59.28
N GLY A 445 0.17 7.69 -59.27
CA GLY A 445 -0.80 6.76 -59.84
C GLY A 445 -0.10 5.57 -60.50
N GLY A 446 -0.28 4.36 -59.96
CA GLY A 446 0.35 3.15 -60.51
C GLY A 446 -0.02 1.90 -59.71
N SER A 447 -0.58 0.91 -60.40
CA SER A 447 -0.99 -0.39 -59.84
C SER A 447 0.10 -1.45 -60.06
N GLY A 448 0.10 -2.54 -59.28
CA GLY A 448 0.69 -3.80 -59.75
C GLY A 448 1.05 -4.83 -58.68
N ALA A 449 0.78 -6.11 -59.00
CA ALA A 449 1.16 -7.36 -58.32
C ALA A 449 0.72 -7.51 -56.84
N THR A 450 -0.15 -8.44 -56.42
CA THR A 450 -0.31 -9.90 -56.67
C THR A 450 0.81 -10.79 -56.10
N ALA A 451 0.51 -11.45 -54.97
CA ALA A 451 1.14 -12.69 -54.53
C ALA A 451 0.04 -13.59 -53.91
N THR A 452 0.08 -14.90 -54.18
CA THR A 452 -0.98 -15.85 -53.80
C THR A 452 -0.43 -17.10 -53.13
N GLY A 453 -1.26 -17.70 -52.28
CA GLY A 453 -1.06 -19.04 -51.69
C GLY A 453 -0.79 -19.03 -50.18
N ASN A 454 -1.11 -20.10 -49.44
CA ASN A 454 -1.99 -21.23 -49.78
C ASN A 454 -2.36 -21.97 -48.48
N LEU A 455 -3.64 -22.24 -48.22
CA LEU A 455 -4.09 -22.99 -47.03
C LEU A 455 -4.36 -24.47 -47.38
N PRO A 456 -3.85 -25.44 -46.61
CA PRO A 456 -4.26 -26.85 -46.71
C PRO A 456 -5.58 -27.12 -45.93
N PRO A 457 -6.34 -28.18 -46.27
CA PRO A 457 -7.73 -28.36 -45.83
C PRO A 457 -7.92 -29.21 -44.56
N LEU A 458 -9.10 -29.06 -43.94
CA LEU A 458 -9.63 -29.88 -42.83
C LEU A 458 -10.38 -31.13 -43.34
N ALA A 459 -10.15 -32.28 -42.69
CA ALA A 459 -10.95 -33.51 -42.76
C ALA A 459 -10.64 -34.40 -41.51
N PRO A 460 -11.42 -35.43 -41.17
CA PRO A 460 -12.53 -35.27 -40.22
C PRO A 460 -12.41 -36.13 -38.94
N PHE A 461 -13.23 -35.82 -37.93
CA PHE A 461 -13.38 -36.60 -36.69
C PHE A 461 -14.11 -37.94 -36.90
N PRO A 462 -13.74 -39.00 -36.16
CA PRO A 462 -14.60 -40.12 -35.79
C PRO A 462 -15.22 -39.92 -34.38
N GLU A 463 -16.38 -40.54 -34.14
CA GLU A 463 -17.10 -40.51 -32.87
C GLU A 463 -16.51 -41.45 -31.81
N LEU A 464 -16.69 -41.14 -30.51
CA LEU A 464 -16.89 -42.10 -29.41
C LEU A 464 -17.31 -41.38 -28.12
N GLY A 465 -18.36 -41.87 -27.45
CA GLY A 465 -18.73 -41.56 -26.06
C GLY A 465 -19.14 -42.85 -25.34
N PRO A 466 -20.00 -42.83 -24.29
CA PRO A 466 -20.38 -41.69 -23.44
C PRO A 466 -20.47 -42.03 -21.93
N TYR A 467 -19.71 -41.36 -21.07
CA TYR A 467 -19.90 -41.30 -19.60
C TYR A 467 -19.25 -40.00 -19.09
N GLY A 468 -19.84 -39.24 -18.15
CA GLY A 468 -21.15 -39.35 -17.50
C GLY A 468 -21.36 -38.17 -16.54
N GLU A 469 -22.44 -38.23 -15.75
CA GLU A 469 -22.77 -37.34 -14.61
C GLU A 469 -23.03 -35.85 -14.99
N GLU A 470 -24.31 -35.52 -15.13
CA GLU A 470 -24.84 -34.16 -15.20
C GLU A 470 -24.92 -33.59 -13.77
N GLU A 471 -24.04 -32.66 -13.40
CA GLU A 471 -24.30 -31.70 -12.31
C GLU A 471 -24.99 -30.46 -12.92
N ASP A 472 -26.11 -30.02 -12.33
CA ASP A 472 -26.87 -28.85 -12.78
C ASP A 472 -26.10 -27.54 -12.46
N ASP A 473 -25.18 -27.15 -13.34
CA ASP A 473 -24.56 -25.81 -13.37
C ASP A 473 -25.61 -24.74 -13.73
N LEU A 474 -26.48 -24.41 -12.77
CA LEU A 474 -27.37 -23.24 -12.82
C LEU A 474 -26.61 -21.94 -12.53
N GLU A 475 -25.50 -21.72 -13.24
CA GLU A 475 -24.86 -20.40 -13.41
C GLU A 475 -25.64 -19.57 -14.44
N ASP A 476 -26.93 -19.31 -14.18
CA ASP A 476 -27.67 -18.22 -14.83
C ASP A 476 -27.09 -16.88 -14.32
N GLU A 477 -25.95 -16.46 -14.88
CA GLU A 477 -25.32 -15.18 -14.55
C GLU A 477 -26.25 -14.02 -14.90
N ALA A 478 -26.61 -13.22 -13.88
CA ALA A 478 -27.12 -11.87 -14.07
C ALA A 478 -25.98 -10.86 -14.42
N GLU A 479 -25.17 -11.18 -15.43
CA GLU A 479 -24.56 -10.17 -16.30
C GLU A 479 -25.70 -9.55 -17.14
N VAL A 480 -25.76 -8.27 -17.50
CA VAL A 480 -24.90 -7.06 -17.31
C VAL A 480 -25.89 -5.88 -17.02
N PRO A 481 -25.59 -4.55 -17.11
CA PRO A 481 -24.34 -3.81 -17.31
C PRO A 481 -23.99 -2.87 -16.12
N ILE A 482 -22.77 -2.33 -15.97
CA ILE A 482 -21.48 -2.57 -16.63
C ILE A 482 -20.34 -2.30 -15.63
N ARG A 483 -19.07 -2.48 -16.05
CA ARG A 483 -17.93 -1.75 -15.47
C ARG A 483 -17.18 -1.03 -16.58
N TRP A 484 -17.12 0.30 -16.55
CA TRP A 484 -16.54 1.08 -17.63
C TRP A 484 -15.05 0.77 -17.79
N ARG A 485 -14.69 0.14 -18.92
CA ARG A 485 -13.28 -0.05 -19.29
C ARG A 485 -12.72 1.32 -19.72
N LEU A 486 -12.24 2.08 -18.74
CA LEU A 486 -11.65 3.43 -18.92
C LEU A 486 -10.84 3.51 -20.23
N PRO A 487 -11.22 4.35 -21.21
CA PRO A 487 -10.64 4.32 -22.56
C PRO A 487 -9.12 4.51 -22.58
N GLY A 488 -8.42 3.59 -23.26
CA GLY A 488 -6.94 3.51 -23.25
C GLY A 488 -6.35 2.64 -22.11
N LEU A 489 -7.14 2.28 -21.10
CA LEU A 489 -6.74 1.35 -20.02
C LEU A 489 -7.25 -0.08 -20.27
N ALA A 490 -7.39 -0.49 -21.54
CA ALA A 490 -7.80 -1.86 -21.89
C ALA A 490 -6.86 -2.91 -21.25
N TRP A 491 -5.55 -2.69 -21.35
CA TRP A 491 -4.50 -3.50 -20.70
C TRP A 491 -4.69 -3.60 -19.18
N LEU A 492 -5.16 -2.55 -18.51
CA LEU A 492 -5.41 -2.56 -17.06
C LEU A 492 -6.69 -3.32 -16.71
N ASN A 493 -7.68 -3.34 -17.61
CA ASN A 493 -9.01 -3.93 -17.39
C ASN A 493 -9.11 -5.40 -17.79
N GLU A 494 -8.11 -5.94 -18.48
CA GLU A 494 -8.03 -7.36 -18.81
C GLU A 494 -7.94 -8.21 -17.52
N ARG A 495 -8.84 -9.20 -17.39
CA ARG A 495 -8.69 -10.25 -16.37
C ARG A 495 -7.49 -11.10 -16.80
N VAL A 496 -6.46 -11.17 -15.97
CA VAL A 496 -5.36 -12.15 -16.12
C VAL A 496 -5.93 -13.55 -15.94
N ARG A 497 -6.49 -14.11 -17.03
CA ARG A 497 -6.74 -15.54 -17.18
C ARG A 497 -5.37 -16.22 -17.10
N GLY A 498 -5.27 -17.32 -16.36
CA GLY A 498 -4.02 -18.07 -16.29
C GLY A 498 -3.70 -18.67 -17.66
N THR A 499 -2.71 -18.10 -18.36
CA THR A 499 -2.12 -18.71 -19.55
C THR A 499 -1.19 -19.81 -19.09
N GLU A 500 -1.73 -21.01 -18.88
CA GLU A 500 -0.93 -22.23 -18.86
C GLU A 500 -0.37 -22.47 -20.28
N GLU A 501 0.69 -21.75 -20.65
CA GLU A 501 1.43 -22.02 -21.88
C GLU A 501 2.15 -23.37 -21.76
N PRO A 502 1.88 -24.35 -22.63
CA PRO A 502 2.48 -25.66 -22.52
C PRO A 502 3.92 -25.68 -23.07
N GLY A 503 4.89 -25.30 -22.25
CA GLY A 503 6.30 -25.67 -22.49
C GLY A 503 7.40 -24.65 -22.22
N LEU A 504 7.29 -23.79 -21.20
CA LEU A 504 8.42 -22.97 -20.73
C LEU A 504 8.75 -23.23 -19.25
N GLU A 505 10.04 -23.16 -18.90
CA GLU A 505 10.56 -23.46 -17.55
C GLU A 505 9.96 -22.53 -16.46
N PRO A 506 9.69 -23.01 -15.24
CA PRO A 506 8.86 -22.33 -14.22
C PRO A 506 9.59 -21.20 -13.47
N GLY A 507 10.14 -20.23 -14.21
CA GLY A 507 10.88 -19.08 -13.66
C GLY A 507 10.04 -17.81 -13.41
N GLY A 508 8.89 -17.66 -14.07
CA GLY A 508 8.12 -16.40 -14.10
C GLY A 508 7.15 -16.21 -12.93
N ASP A 509 6.20 -17.15 -12.75
CA ASP A 509 4.99 -16.97 -11.92
C ASP A 509 5.26 -16.58 -10.46
N GLY A 510 6.45 -16.89 -9.96
CA GLY A 510 6.88 -16.52 -8.62
C GLY A 510 6.88 -15.01 -8.35
N LEU A 511 7.15 -14.14 -9.33
CA LEU A 511 7.14 -12.69 -9.12
C LEU A 511 5.69 -12.17 -9.05
N ALA A 512 4.79 -12.62 -9.93
CA ALA A 512 3.35 -12.34 -9.83
C ALA A 512 2.74 -12.83 -8.50
N GLN A 513 3.12 -14.03 -8.03
CA GLN A 513 2.68 -14.56 -6.75
C GLN A 513 3.26 -13.77 -5.57
N ARG A 514 4.54 -13.36 -5.63
CA ARG A 514 5.19 -12.51 -4.60
C ARG A 514 4.58 -11.11 -4.53
N LEU A 515 4.22 -10.47 -5.66
CA LEU A 515 3.48 -9.20 -5.67
C LEU A 515 2.12 -9.35 -4.97
N ARG A 516 1.36 -10.42 -5.24
CA ARG A 516 0.10 -10.72 -4.54
C ARG A 516 0.32 -10.91 -3.03
N ALA A 517 1.40 -11.58 -2.63
CA ALA A 517 1.78 -11.81 -1.22
C ALA A 517 2.36 -10.57 -0.50
N LEU A 518 2.72 -9.53 -1.25
CA LEU A 518 3.26 -8.25 -0.75
C LEU A 518 2.22 -7.12 -0.67
N ARG A 519 0.92 -7.48 -0.68
CA ARG A 519 -0.11 -6.64 -0.04
C ARG A 519 0.38 -6.25 1.38
N PRO A 520 0.34 -4.96 1.76
CA PRO A 520 0.81 -4.54 3.06
C PRO A 520 -0.11 -5.10 4.16
N PRO A 521 0.41 -5.50 5.33
CA PRO A 521 -0.39 -6.12 6.39
C PRO A 521 -1.44 -5.18 7.03
N SER A 522 -1.45 -3.90 6.67
CA SER A 522 -2.49 -2.92 7.03
C SER A 522 -3.65 -2.82 6.02
N TRP A 523 -3.58 -3.46 4.85
CA TRP A 523 -4.66 -3.47 3.84
C TRP A 523 -5.28 -4.86 3.69
N ARG A 524 -5.83 -5.39 4.80
CA ARG A 524 -7.03 -6.21 4.69
C ARG A 524 -8.19 -5.29 4.27
N PRO A 525 -9.17 -5.74 3.48
CA PRO A 525 -10.49 -5.11 3.42
C PRO A 525 -11.23 -5.44 4.73
N THR A 526 -10.71 -4.94 5.86
CA THR A 526 -11.36 -5.04 7.16
C THR A 526 -12.69 -4.31 7.04
N THR A 527 -13.80 -5.00 7.25
CA THR A 527 -15.15 -4.40 7.11
C THR A 527 -15.52 -3.57 8.34
N TRP A 528 -14.52 -2.86 8.85
CA TRP A 528 -14.50 -1.91 9.97
C TRP A 528 -13.11 -1.22 9.98
N PRO A 529 -13.01 0.12 9.96
CA PRO A 529 -11.72 0.81 9.90
C PRO A 529 -11.15 1.22 11.28
N LEU A 530 -9.93 1.80 11.23
CA LEU A 530 -9.25 2.62 12.26
C LEU A 530 -8.48 1.92 13.41
N SER A 531 -7.33 1.32 13.09
CA SER A 531 -6.20 1.18 14.03
C SER A 531 -5.32 2.44 14.02
N LEU A 532 -5.72 3.48 14.78
CA LEU A 532 -5.01 4.76 14.84
C LEU A 532 -3.86 4.74 15.87
N ARG A 533 -2.64 4.45 15.43
CA ARG A 533 -1.41 4.47 16.27
C ARG A 533 -0.98 5.90 16.65
N VAL A 534 -1.70 6.52 17.58
CA VAL A 534 -1.31 7.81 18.18
C VAL A 534 -0.44 7.56 19.41
N ALA A 535 0.88 7.67 19.24
CA ALA A 535 1.86 7.56 20.32
C ALA A 535 1.88 8.82 21.21
N GLY A 536 0.85 9.01 22.03
CA GLY A 536 0.66 10.17 22.90
C GLY A 536 1.61 10.20 24.11
N VAL A 537 2.84 10.70 23.94
CA VAL A 537 3.79 10.92 25.05
C VAL A 537 3.47 12.24 25.77
N VAL A 538 2.66 12.17 26.83
CA VAL A 538 2.49 13.27 27.79
C VAL A 538 3.44 13.06 28.96
N ALA A 539 4.53 13.82 28.99
CA ALA A 539 5.47 13.86 30.12
C ALA A 539 5.76 15.31 30.53
N LEU A 540 5.02 15.82 31.52
CA LEU A 540 5.34 17.07 32.22
C LEU A 540 6.60 16.84 33.06
N GLY A 541 7.73 17.40 32.64
CA GLY A 541 9.02 17.24 33.32
C GLY A 541 9.35 18.36 34.31
N VAL A 542 10.50 18.24 34.98
CA VAL A 542 11.25 19.36 35.59
C VAL A 542 12.76 19.15 35.34
N ALA A 543 13.45 20.27 35.15
CA ALA A 543 14.83 20.43 34.69
C ALA A 543 15.92 19.51 35.27
N ALA A 544 16.77 19.03 34.37
CA ALA A 544 18.23 19.10 34.51
C ALA A 544 18.77 19.84 33.27
N GLY A 545 19.72 20.76 33.42
CA GLY A 545 20.09 21.71 32.35
C GLY A 545 21.59 21.88 32.13
N LEU A 546 21.91 22.48 30.99
CA LEU A 546 23.27 22.82 30.48
C LEU A 546 24.11 21.57 30.12
N ALA A 547 24.79 21.51 28.97
CA ALA A 547 25.18 22.57 28.05
C ALA A 547 25.21 22.12 26.57
N ALA A 548 24.92 23.04 25.66
CA ALA A 548 25.21 22.91 24.23
C ALA A 548 25.59 24.29 23.67
N VAL A 549 26.84 24.46 23.23
CA VAL A 549 27.28 25.58 22.39
C VAL A 549 28.07 25.00 21.22
N ALA A 550 27.78 25.53 20.03
CA ALA A 550 28.24 25.03 18.74
C ALA A 550 29.78 25.00 18.59
N LEU A 551 30.23 24.29 17.54
CA LEU A 551 31.07 24.94 16.53
C LEU A 551 30.93 24.28 15.15
N ARG A 552 31.20 25.06 14.10
CA ARG A 552 31.20 24.64 12.68
C ARG A 552 32.61 24.13 12.29
N PRO A 553 32.74 23.23 11.30
CA PRO A 553 34.05 22.92 10.73
C PRO A 553 34.64 24.12 9.97
N ARG A 554 35.97 24.27 10.00
CA ARG A 554 36.74 25.18 9.13
C ARG A 554 38.13 24.57 8.86
N ALA A 555 38.70 24.91 7.70
CA ALA A 555 39.94 24.34 7.16
C ALA A 555 41.20 24.57 8.04
N PRO A 556 42.25 23.71 7.92
CA PRO A 556 43.36 23.63 8.88
C PRO A 556 44.56 24.54 8.55
N GLN A 557 45.39 24.84 9.57
CA GLN A 557 46.82 25.22 9.46
C GLN A 557 47.56 24.98 10.81
N PRO A 558 48.91 25.04 10.89
CA PRO A 558 49.71 24.22 11.84
C PRO A 558 50.04 24.83 13.24
N PRO A 559 50.63 24.05 14.19
CA PRO A 559 50.62 24.34 15.63
C PRO A 559 51.95 24.81 16.27
N ALA A 560 51.87 25.39 17.48
CA ALA A 560 53.01 25.55 18.40
C ALA A 560 52.65 25.66 19.92
N ARG A 561 53.16 24.73 20.74
CA ARG A 561 53.66 24.81 22.14
C ARG A 561 52.96 25.67 23.24
N GLY A 562 52.72 25.07 24.43
CA GLY A 562 53.01 25.74 25.73
C GLY A 562 52.19 25.35 27.00
N ALA A 563 52.90 24.90 28.05
CA ALA A 563 52.57 24.66 29.48
C ALA A 563 51.37 25.42 30.16
N VAL A 564 50.58 24.91 31.14
CA VAL A 564 50.83 24.18 32.44
C VAL A 564 51.33 25.13 33.58
N PRO A 565 50.86 25.12 34.88
CA PRO A 565 49.60 24.59 35.51
C PRO A 565 49.07 25.25 36.86
N LEU A 566 47.94 24.73 37.43
CA LEU A 566 47.60 24.58 38.91
C LEU A 566 47.47 25.83 39.86
N PRO A 567 47.15 25.75 41.21
CA PRO A 567 46.13 24.97 41.99
C PRO A 567 45.39 25.76 43.15
N VAL A 568 44.68 25.02 44.06
CA VAL A 568 44.44 25.22 45.55
C VAL A 568 42.97 25.26 46.08
N GLN A 569 42.75 24.72 47.30
CA GLN A 569 41.52 24.50 48.12
C GLN A 569 41.33 25.62 49.21
N PRO A 570 40.58 25.51 50.37
CA PRO A 570 39.61 24.53 50.92
C PRO A 570 38.32 25.13 51.60
N ALA A 571 37.55 24.31 52.34
CA ALA A 571 36.40 24.70 53.22
C ALA A 571 36.78 24.69 54.73
N PRO A 572 35.95 25.16 55.71
CA PRO A 572 34.92 24.30 56.38
C PRO A 572 33.73 25.03 57.10
N GLY A 573 32.83 24.31 57.82
CA GLY A 573 31.91 24.89 58.84
C GLY A 573 30.61 24.08 59.14
N ALA A 574 30.06 24.12 60.37
CA ALA A 574 28.84 23.38 60.80
C ALA A 574 28.15 23.97 62.07
N VAL A 575 26.87 23.62 62.38
CA VAL A 575 26.17 23.59 63.71
C VAL A 575 24.65 23.22 63.60
N THR A 576 24.00 22.70 64.66
CA THR A 576 22.55 22.31 64.80
C THR A 576 22.11 22.40 66.32
N PRO A 577 20.96 21.89 66.89
CA PRO A 577 19.68 21.32 66.36
C PRO A 577 18.34 21.69 67.12
N ARG A 578 17.16 21.23 66.58
CA ARG A 578 15.86 20.88 67.27
C ARG A 578 15.03 21.99 67.99
N PRO A 579 13.77 21.73 68.49
CA PRO A 579 12.73 20.68 68.21
C PRO A 579 11.37 21.32 67.71
N GLY A 580 10.16 20.72 67.66
CA GLY A 580 9.64 19.34 67.77
C GLY A 580 8.41 19.14 68.73
N VAL A 581 7.18 18.87 68.24
CA VAL A 581 5.92 18.60 69.03
C VAL A 581 4.94 17.62 68.30
N VAL A 582 3.99 17.01 69.03
CA VAL A 582 3.08 15.90 68.62
C VAL A 582 1.66 16.09 69.20
N SER A 583 0.56 15.66 68.52
CA SER A 583 -0.65 15.00 69.13
C SER A 583 -1.85 14.76 68.15
N THR A 584 -2.76 13.88 68.57
CA THR A 584 -4.05 13.46 67.94
C THR A 584 -5.21 13.63 68.98
N PRO A 585 -6.45 13.06 68.84
CA PRO A 585 -7.47 13.17 67.79
C PRO A 585 -8.92 13.53 68.30
N ALA A 586 -9.87 13.63 67.35
CA ALA A 586 -11.31 13.27 67.45
C ALA A 586 -12.34 14.11 68.26
N SER A 587 -13.50 14.42 67.62
CA SER A 587 -14.87 14.30 68.17
C SER A 587 -15.99 14.56 67.12
N LYS A 588 -17.20 14.03 67.39
CA LYS A 588 -18.49 14.22 66.65
C LYS A 588 -19.40 15.22 67.46
N PRO A 589 -20.68 15.59 67.14
CA PRO A 589 -21.78 14.71 66.65
C PRO A 589 -22.95 15.36 65.81
N THR A 590 -23.99 14.55 65.50
CA THR A 590 -25.46 14.89 65.45
C THR A 590 -26.01 15.96 64.46
N SER A 591 -27.21 15.84 63.85
CA SER A 591 -28.16 14.74 63.54
C SER A 591 -29.33 15.26 62.66
N GLY A 592 -30.14 14.36 62.06
CA GLY A 592 -31.42 14.66 61.36
C GLY A 592 -31.54 14.01 59.98
N ALA A 593 -32.15 12.85 59.70
CA ALA A 593 -33.07 11.90 60.39
C ALA A 593 -34.53 11.90 59.86
N GLY A 594 -35.05 10.70 59.54
CA GLY A 594 -36.32 10.43 58.82
C GLY A 594 -36.03 9.80 57.44
N ALA A 595 -36.16 8.51 57.15
CA ALA A 595 -37.10 7.44 57.58
C ALA A 595 -38.55 7.77 57.18
N ALA A 596 -39.37 6.90 56.58
CA ALA A 596 -39.52 5.42 56.68
C ALA A 596 -40.21 4.85 55.38
N LEU A 597 -40.30 3.54 55.05
CA LEU A 597 -39.79 2.26 55.62
C LEU A 597 -39.84 1.13 54.56
N SER A 598 -38.89 0.17 54.62
CA SER A 598 -38.99 -1.31 54.50
C SER A 598 -40.02 -2.03 53.58
N GLY A 599 -39.56 -3.10 52.89
CA GLY A 599 -40.45 -4.11 52.28
C GLY A 599 -39.78 -5.08 51.30
N ALA A 600 -39.07 -6.11 51.80
CA ALA A 600 -38.52 -7.20 50.98
C ALA A 600 -39.05 -8.57 51.43
N PRO A 601 -39.40 -9.47 50.49
CA PRO A 601 -39.44 -10.91 50.74
C PRO A 601 -38.39 -11.67 49.89
N THR A 602 -37.84 -12.74 50.45
CA THR A 602 -36.87 -13.62 49.79
C THR A 602 -37.55 -14.65 48.88
N ALA A 603 -36.95 -14.96 47.73
CA ALA A 603 -37.25 -16.16 46.93
C ALA A 603 -35.93 -16.82 46.47
N ALA A 604 -35.95 -18.16 46.36
CA ALA A 604 -34.82 -18.99 45.93
C ALA A 604 -34.82 -19.19 44.38
N PRO A 605 -33.73 -19.68 43.76
CA PRO A 605 -33.49 -19.48 42.33
C PRO A 605 -34.14 -20.53 41.40
N PRO A 606 -34.67 -20.12 40.24
CA PRO A 606 -34.57 -20.89 38.99
C PRO A 606 -33.15 -20.70 38.40
N ALA A 607 -32.39 -21.76 38.14
CA ALA A 607 -32.51 -22.66 37.00
C ALA A 607 -31.92 -22.09 35.69
N THR A 608 -30.71 -22.57 35.39
CA THR A 608 -30.09 -22.84 34.07
C THR A 608 -30.30 -21.85 32.91
N ALA A 609 -29.16 -21.32 32.45
CA ALA A 609 -28.90 -20.72 31.13
C ALA A 609 -29.98 -20.90 30.04
N ALA A 610 -30.72 -19.82 29.77
CA ALA A 610 -31.39 -19.63 28.50
C ALA A 610 -30.42 -18.95 27.52
N ALA A 611 -29.89 -19.71 26.56
CA ALA A 611 -29.14 -19.14 25.46
C ALA A 611 -30.07 -18.25 24.61
N ALA A 612 -29.61 -17.04 24.25
CA ALA A 612 -30.37 -16.14 23.38
C ALA A 612 -30.37 -16.69 21.95
N SER A 613 -31.40 -17.47 21.60
CA SER A 613 -31.56 -18.04 20.27
C SER A 613 -31.71 -16.94 19.22
N LEU A 614 -30.72 -16.85 18.31
CA LEU A 614 -30.73 -15.91 17.20
C LEU A 614 -31.87 -16.27 16.24
N ALA A 615 -32.94 -15.47 16.25
CA ALA A 615 -34.14 -15.74 15.48
C ALA A 615 -33.95 -15.37 13.99
N PRO A 616 -34.38 -16.23 13.04
CA PRO A 616 -34.30 -15.93 11.62
C PRO A 616 -35.36 -14.90 11.20
N LEU A 617 -35.01 -14.00 10.30
CA LEU A 617 -35.93 -13.03 9.72
C LEU A 617 -36.57 -13.64 8.45
N THR A 618 -37.87 -13.96 8.50
CA THR A 618 -38.61 -14.60 7.38
C THR A 618 -39.62 -13.70 6.67
N THR A 619 -39.75 -12.43 7.08
CA THR A 619 -40.66 -11.46 6.48
C THR A 619 -40.28 -11.21 5.02
N ALA A 620 -41.22 -11.42 4.09
CA ALA A 620 -40.95 -11.37 2.65
C ALA A 620 -40.45 -9.99 2.17
N ASP A 621 -41.03 -8.93 2.72
CA ASP A 621 -40.49 -7.57 2.65
C ASP A 621 -40.27 -7.03 4.08
N PRO A 622 -39.05 -7.10 4.63
CA PRO A 622 -38.79 -6.75 6.02
C PRO A 622 -38.70 -5.24 6.21
N THR A 623 -39.30 -4.75 7.29
CA THR A 623 -39.21 -3.35 7.69
C THR A 623 -37.81 -2.98 8.17
N ASP A 624 -37.47 -1.71 8.10
CA ASP A 624 -36.23 -1.15 8.66
C ASP A 624 -36.04 -1.57 10.13
N ALA A 625 -37.11 -1.59 10.93
CA ALA A 625 -37.06 -2.04 12.32
C ALA A 625 -36.68 -3.52 12.50
N GLU A 626 -36.98 -4.39 11.53
CA GLU A 626 -36.55 -5.80 11.51
C GLU A 626 -35.10 -5.94 11.03
N LEU A 627 -34.73 -5.22 9.97
CA LEU A 627 -33.36 -5.19 9.44
C LEU A 627 -32.36 -4.63 10.47
N ARG A 628 -32.77 -3.60 11.22
CA ARG A 628 -32.05 -3.06 12.38
C ARG A 628 -31.81 -4.14 13.43
N ARG A 629 -32.84 -4.87 13.86
CA ARG A 629 -32.71 -5.95 14.87
C ARG A 629 -31.80 -7.07 14.39
N LEU A 630 -31.88 -7.44 13.11
CA LEU A 630 -31.02 -8.47 12.51
C LEU A 630 -29.55 -8.02 12.52
N LEU A 631 -29.29 -6.77 12.15
CA LEU A 631 -27.97 -6.14 12.21
C LEU A 631 -27.43 -6.01 13.65
N GLU A 632 -28.24 -5.51 14.58
CA GLU A 632 -27.89 -5.38 16.01
C GLU A 632 -27.57 -6.76 16.62
N SER A 633 -28.32 -7.80 16.25
CA SER A 633 -28.06 -9.19 16.67
C SER A 633 -26.73 -9.73 16.13
N TRP A 634 -26.41 -9.47 14.86
CA TRP A 634 -25.11 -9.83 14.27
C TRP A 634 -23.95 -9.07 14.93
N LEU A 635 -24.08 -7.75 15.09
CA LEU A 635 -23.04 -6.91 15.68
C LEU A 635 -22.76 -7.30 17.14
N LYS A 636 -23.81 -7.61 17.92
CA LYS A 636 -23.66 -8.16 19.27
C LYS A 636 -22.93 -9.51 19.24
N ALA A 637 -23.36 -10.46 18.41
CA ALA A 637 -22.71 -11.76 18.30
C ALA A 637 -21.23 -11.64 17.90
N LYS A 638 -20.88 -10.71 17.00
CA LYS A 638 -19.49 -10.41 16.64
C LYS A 638 -18.69 -9.87 17.83
N ALA A 639 -19.25 -8.91 18.58
CA ALA A 639 -18.59 -8.29 19.72
C ALA A 639 -18.37 -9.28 20.87
N ASP A 640 -19.35 -10.13 21.17
CA ASP A 640 -19.24 -11.17 22.21
C ASP A 640 -18.11 -12.18 21.86
N VAL A 641 -18.06 -12.65 20.61
CA VAL A 641 -17.02 -13.59 20.13
C VAL A 641 -15.62 -12.99 20.18
N LEU A 642 -15.45 -11.73 19.77
CA LEU A 642 -14.14 -11.06 19.81
C LEU A 642 -13.71 -10.68 21.23
N ALA A 643 -14.65 -10.51 22.16
CA ALA A 643 -14.35 -10.42 23.59
C ALA A 643 -13.89 -11.77 24.18
N GLY A 644 -14.12 -12.89 23.48
CA GLY A 644 -13.62 -14.21 23.82
C GLY A 644 -14.68 -15.26 24.16
N GLU A 645 -15.96 -14.92 24.06
CA GLU A 645 -17.06 -15.89 24.22
C GLU A 645 -17.06 -16.93 23.07
N PRO A 646 -17.59 -18.15 23.30
CA PRO A 646 -17.74 -19.14 22.25
C PRO A 646 -18.74 -18.69 21.18
N LEU A 647 -18.59 -19.22 19.96
CA LEU A 647 -19.47 -18.90 18.83
C LEU A 647 -20.95 -19.23 19.16
N PRO A 648 -21.89 -18.27 19.06
CA PRO A 648 -23.30 -18.53 19.36
C PRO A 648 -23.91 -19.61 18.46
N SER A 649 -24.67 -20.54 19.05
CA SER A 649 -25.48 -21.48 18.30
C SER A 649 -26.62 -20.77 17.58
N GLY A 650 -26.81 -21.07 16.29
CA GLY A 650 -27.77 -20.39 15.43
C GLY A 650 -27.24 -19.14 14.70
N LEU A 651 -25.92 -18.87 14.72
CA LEU A 651 -25.34 -17.76 13.96
C LEU A 651 -25.60 -17.88 12.44
N ASP A 652 -25.70 -19.13 11.95
CA ASP A 652 -26.13 -19.53 10.61
C ASP A 652 -27.58 -19.14 10.25
N GLN A 653 -28.39 -18.74 11.23
CA GLN A 653 -29.77 -18.30 11.02
C GLN A 653 -29.85 -16.80 10.67
N ILE A 654 -28.80 -16.03 10.99
CA ILE A 654 -28.74 -14.58 10.77
C ILE A 654 -27.61 -14.16 9.81
N ALA A 655 -26.62 -15.02 9.55
CA ALA A 655 -25.52 -14.77 8.62
C ALA A 655 -25.22 -16.01 7.76
N ARG A 656 -24.69 -15.77 6.55
CA ARG A 656 -24.11 -16.82 5.68
C ARG A 656 -22.69 -17.20 6.16
N SER A 657 -22.09 -18.21 5.53
CA SER A 657 -20.74 -18.70 5.86
C SER A 657 -19.66 -17.61 5.83
N GLY A 658 -19.56 -16.84 4.74
CA GLY A 658 -18.47 -15.86 4.54
C GLY A 658 -18.30 -14.79 5.64
N PRO A 659 -19.36 -14.20 6.23
CA PRO A 659 -19.22 -13.39 7.45
C PRO A 659 -18.79 -14.17 8.70
N ILE A 660 -19.26 -15.40 8.87
CA ILE A 660 -18.96 -16.27 10.02
C ILE A 660 -17.50 -16.78 9.96
N GLU A 661 -17.01 -17.14 8.78
CA GLU A 661 -15.64 -17.57 8.53
C GLU A 661 -14.63 -16.46 8.88
N ARG A 662 -14.88 -15.24 8.38
CA ARG A 662 -14.04 -14.07 8.69
C ARG A 662 -14.04 -13.72 10.17
N LEU A 663 -15.15 -13.88 10.89
CA LEU A 663 -15.20 -13.73 12.35
C LEU A 663 -14.35 -14.80 13.06
N ASN A 664 -14.39 -16.05 12.58
CA ASN A 664 -13.54 -17.12 13.12
C ASN A 664 -12.04 -16.92 12.81
N GLU A 665 -11.69 -16.30 11.67
CA GLU A 665 -10.33 -15.91 11.33
C GLU A 665 -9.84 -14.76 12.22
N GLU A 666 -10.62 -13.69 12.33
CA GLU A 666 -10.34 -12.54 13.20
C GLU A 666 -10.14 -12.97 14.67
N ARG A 667 -10.97 -13.90 15.17
CA ARG A 667 -10.79 -14.45 16.51
C ARG A 667 -9.57 -15.39 16.63
N ARG A 668 -9.21 -16.13 15.58
CA ARG A 668 -7.97 -16.95 15.55
C ARG A 668 -6.72 -16.07 15.58
N ASP A 669 -6.72 -14.95 14.85
CA ASP A 669 -5.63 -13.98 14.84
C ASP A 669 -5.44 -13.34 16.24
N ASP A 670 -6.54 -12.89 16.88
CA ASP A 670 -6.49 -12.38 18.26
C ASP A 670 -5.94 -13.42 19.25
N VAL A 671 -6.37 -14.69 19.15
CA VAL A 671 -5.88 -15.77 20.02
C VAL A 671 -4.40 -16.07 19.77
N ALA A 672 -3.92 -15.98 18.53
CA ALA A 672 -2.50 -16.14 18.20
C ALA A 672 -1.64 -14.98 18.73
N ALA A 673 -2.19 -13.77 18.82
CA ALA A 673 -1.56 -12.62 19.49
C ALA A 673 -1.61 -12.70 21.04
N GLY A 674 -2.48 -13.55 21.60
CA GLY A 674 -2.72 -13.64 23.04
C GLY A 674 -3.65 -12.54 23.58
N GLU A 675 -4.60 -12.10 22.75
CA GLU A 675 -5.44 -10.91 22.97
C GLU A 675 -6.96 -11.19 22.90
N ASN A 676 -7.75 -10.21 23.30
CA ASN A 676 -9.18 -10.09 22.96
C ASN A 676 -9.61 -8.63 22.73
N GLN A 677 -10.77 -8.43 22.12
CA GLN A 677 -11.29 -7.11 21.77
C GLN A 677 -12.62 -6.85 22.48
N LYS A 678 -12.68 -5.81 23.32
CA LYS A 678 -13.94 -5.35 23.92
C LYS A 678 -14.56 -4.26 23.02
N ILE A 679 -15.45 -4.68 22.14
CA ILE A 679 -16.15 -3.79 21.19
C ILE A 679 -17.45 -3.25 21.80
N VAL A 680 -17.77 -1.98 21.52
CA VAL A 680 -19.06 -1.34 21.77
C VAL A 680 -19.55 -0.73 20.47
N VAL A 681 -20.75 -1.12 20.02
CA VAL A 681 -21.41 -0.57 18.84
C VAL A 681 -22.85 -0.18 19.18
N ASP A 682 -23.23 1.05 18.88
CA ASP A 682 -24.64 1.46 18.80
C ASP A 682 -25.00 1.69 17.33
N VAL A 683 -26.15 1.16 16.88
CA VAL A 683 -26.70 1.52 15.57
C VAL A 683 -27.46 2.83 15.72
N GLU A 684 -26.92 3.94 15.23
CA GLU A 684 -27.60 5.24 15.30
C GLU A 684 -28.76 5.27 14.29
N ASP A 685 -28.46 4.97 13.02
CA ASP A 685 -29.35 5.19 11.89
C ASP A 685 -29.23 4.03 10.88
N ILE A 686 -30.27 3.78 10.10
CA ILE A 686 -30.24 2.83 8.99
C ILE A 686 -31.11 3.33 7.84
N SER A 687 -30.71 2.99 6.61
CA SER A 687 -31.46 3.28 5.39
C SER A 687 -31.29 2.14 4.40
N VAL A 688 -32.38 1.68 3.77
CA VAL A 688 -32.31 0.71 2.67
C VAL A 688 -31.86 1.46 1.41
N VAL A 689 -30.77 1.00 0.80
CA VAL A 689 -30.14 1.57 -0.40
C VAL A 689 -30.43 0.71 -1.64
N GLU A 690 -30.69 -0.58 -1.43
CA GLU A 690 -30.99 -1.56 -2.49
C GLU A 690 -32.06 -2.52 -1.96
N ARG A 691 -33.08 -2.83 -2.77
CA ARG A 691 -34.16 -3.76 -2.43
C ARG A 691 -34.59 -4.53 -3.68
N SER A 692 -34.46 -5.85 -3.65
CA SER A 692 -34.97 -6.80 -4.64
C SER A 692 -35.37 -8.10 -3.96
N ASP A 693 -36.12 -8.96 -4.64
CA ASP A 693 -36.76 -10.15 -4.05
C ASP A 693 -35.80 -11.13 -3.34
N GLY A 694 -34.52 -11.11 -3.73
CA GLY A 694 -33.45 -11.93 -3.15
C GLY A 694 -32.34 -11.16 -2.40
N ARG A 695 -32.34 -9.81 -2.39
CA ARG A 695 -31.24 -8.99 -1.84
C ARG A 695 -31.70 -7.65 -1.28
N LEU A 696 -31.15 -7.30 -0.12
CA LEU A 696 -31.31 -6.00 0.54
C LEU A 696 -29.93 -5.43 0.89
N ALA A 697 -29.66 -4.16 0.56
CA ALA A 697 -28.49 -3.46 1.08
C ALA A 697 -28.93 -2.33 2.01
N VAL A 698 -28.40 -2.33 3.23
CA VAL A 698 -28.73 -1.38 4.30
C VAL A 698 -27.49 -0.58 4.67
N ARG A 699 -27.51 0.74 4.43
CA ARG A 699 -26.50 1.67 4.91
C ARG A 699 -26.84 2.05 6.35
N ALA A 700 -26.00 1.64 7.29
CA ALA A 700 -26.11 1.94 8.71
C ALA A 700 -25.09 3.00 9.14
N ARG A 701 -25.52 3.94 9.99
CA ARG A 701 -24.64 4.84 10.75
C ARG A 701 -24.45 4.25 12.14
N LEU A 702 -23.20 4.06 12.54
CA LEU A 702 -22.80 3.25 13.69
C LEU A 702 -21.89 4.08 14.59
N ARG A 703 -22.21 4.17 15.88
CA ARG A 703 -21.30 4.72 16.89
C ARG A 703 -20.43 3.60 17.42
N TYR A 704 -19.12 3.75 17.28
CA TYR A 704 -18.13 2.71 17.56
C TYR A 704 -17.14 3.11 18.65
N ARG A 705 -16.72 2.13 19.45
CA ARG A 705 -15.53 2.19 20.29
C ARG A 705 -15.00 0.77 20.54
N ASP A 706 -13.70 0.58 20.67
CA ASP A 706 -13.11 -0.68 21.16
C ASP A 706 -12.02 -0.48 22.22
N GLU A 707 -11.64 -1.58 22.85
CA GLU A 707 -10.44 -1.73 23.70
C GLU A 707 -9.83 -3.11 23.41
N ARG A 708 -8.66 -3.18 22.77
CA ARG A 708 -7.86 -4.41 22.59
C ARG A 708 -7.05 -4.65 23.86
N ARG A 709 -7.05 -5.89 24.37
CA ARG A 709 -6.48 -6.25 25.67
C ARG A 709 -5.61 -7.49 25.57
N ASP A 710 -4.53 -7.52 26.33
CA ASP A 710 -3.66 -8.69 26.47
C ASP A 710 -4.26 -9.75 27.40
N SER A 711 -3.65 -10.93 27.44
CA SER A 711 -4.02 -12.06 28.29
C SER A 711 -4.00 -11.79 29.81
N SER A 712 -3.45 -10.65 30.27
CA SER A 712 -3.58 -10.20 31.66
C SER A 712 -4.81 -9.30 31.90
N GLY A 713 -5.60 -9.03 30.86
CA GLY A 713 -6.76 -8.14 30.87
C GLY A 713 -6.41 -6.66 30.75
N ARG A 714 -5.12 -6.32 30.59
CA ARG A 714 -4.63 -4.94 30.44
C ARG A 714 -4.85 -4.46 29.01
N VAL A 715 -5.30 -3.21 28.87
CA VAL A 715 -5.52 -2.56 27.58
C VAL A 715 -4.19 -2.32 26.87
N VAL A 716 -4.11 -2.75 25.61
CA VAL A 716 -2.95 -2.61 24.70
C VAL A 716 -3.21 -1.51 23.66
N GLU A 717 -4.43 -1.46 23.12
CA GLU A 717 -4.87 -0.46 22.14
C GLU A 717 -6.34 -0.07 22.40
N THR A 718 -6.78 1.10 21.94
CA THR A 718 -8.14 1.61 22.17
C THR A 718 -8.52 2.59 21.08
N THR A 719 -9.54 2.25 20.30
CA THR A 719 -10.15 3.16 19.36
C THR A 719 -11.08 4.12 20.13
N PRO A 720 -10.92 5.46 20.02
CA PRO A 720 -11.82 6.42 20.66
C PRO A 720 -13.22 6.41 20.02
N PRO A 721 -14.27 6.91 20.71
CA PRO A 721 -15.62 7.00 20.14
C PRO A 721 -15.65 7.71 18.79
N MET A 722 -16.20 7.05 17.78
CA MET A 722 -16.28 7.53 16.39
C MET A 722 -17.60 7.12 15.72
N THR A 723 -17.97 7.81 14.64
CA THR A 723 -19.14 7.48 13.83
C THR A 723 -18.68 6.89 12.50
N LEU A 724 -19.29 5.77 12.11
CA LEU A 724 -18.94 5.01 10.91
C LEU A 724 -20.17 4.76 10.03
N ARG A 725 -19.96 4.63 8.73
CA ARG A 725 -21.00 4.38 7.73
C ARG A 725 -20.71 3.04 7.06
N ASN A 726 -21.51 2.02 7.29
CA ASN A 726 -21.29 0.68 6.74
C ASN A 726 -22.51 0.21 5.94
N VAL A 727 -22.29 -0.46 4.81
CA VAL A 727 -23.34 -1.09 3.99
C VAL A 727 -23.37 -2.59 4.26
N TYR A 728 -24.48 -3.08 4.81
CA TYR A 728 -24.73 -4.50 5.08
C TYR A 728 -25.63 -5.06 3.98
N VAL A 729 -25.17 -6.10 3.31
CA VAL A 729 -25.91 -6.79 2.26
C VAL A 729 -26.49 -8.08 2.84
N PHE A 730 -27.81 -8.14 2.94
CA PHE A 730 -28.56 -9.33 3.30
C PHE A 730 -29.00 -10.05 2.03
N GLY A 731 -28.73 -11.35 1.96
CA GLY A 731 -29.24 -12.23 0.92
C GLY A 731 -30.41 -13.05 1.46
N ARG A 732 -31.35 -13.39 0.58
CA ARG A 732 -32.44 -14.30 0.89
C ARG A 732 -32.02 -15.74 0.60
N ASP A 733 -32.32 -16.63 1.53
CA ASP A 733 -32.02 -18.06 1.49
C ASP A 733 -33.32 -18.84 1.75
N GLY A 734 -34.05 -19.14 0.67
CA GLY A 734 -35.43 -19.61 0.73
C GLY A 734 -36.34 -18.55 1.35
N GLU A 735 -36.90 -18.83 2.53
CA GLU A 735 -37.70 -17.86 3.27
C GLU A 735 -36.89 -16.91 4.15
N ARG A 736 -35.59 -17.16 4.39
CA ARG A 736 -34.81 -16.45 5.44
C ARG A 736 -33.88 -15.37 4.89
N TRP A 737 -33.89 -14.19 5.48
CA TRP A 737 -32.88 -13.15 5.26
C TRP A 737 -31.66 -13.36 6.16
N ARG A 738 -30.47 -13.40 5.56
CA ARG A 738 -29.20 -13.57 6.26
C ARG A 738 -28.14 -12.60 5.75
N LEU A 739 -27.30 -12.09 6.65
CA LEU A 739 -26.17 -11.25 6.28
C LEU A 739 -25.23 -12.03 5.35
N ALA A 740 -25.05 -11.55 4.12
CA ALA A 740 -24.16 -12.13 3.12
C ALA A 740 -22.81 -11.40 3.08
N ALA A 741 -22.82 -10.07 3.17
CA ALA A 741 -21.61 -9.26 3.14
C ALA A 741 -21.75 -7.96 3.95
N THR A 742 -20.61 -7.41 4.34
CA THR A 742 -20.48 -6.03 4.87
C THR A 742 -19.47 -5.31 3.99
N ARG A 743 -19.69 -4.03 3.74
CA ARG A 743 -18.73 -3.10 3.13
C ARG A 743 -18.65 -1.88 4.03
N SER A 744 -17.46 -1.32 4.23
CA SER A 744 -17.35 0.07 4.67
C SER A 744 -17.89 0.97 3.56
N GLY A 745 -18.73 1.94 3.91
CA GLY A 745 -18.85 3.16 3.13
C GLY A 745 -17.71 4.11 3.52
N GLY A 746 -17.42 5.07 2.65
CA GLY A 746 -17.03 6.41 3.12
C GLY A 746 -18.22 7.08 3.80
#